data_AF-A0A841FRS4-F1
#
_entry.id   AF-A0A841FRS4-F1
#
_cell.length_a   1.000
_cell.length_b   1.000
_cell.length_c   1.000
_cell.angle_alpha   90.00
_cell.angle_beta   90.00
_cell.angle_gamma   90.00
#
_symmetry.space_group_name_H-M   'P 1'
#
loop_
_entity.id
_entity.type
_entity.pdbx_description
1 polymer ?
#
loop_
_entity_poly.entity_id
_entity_poly.type
_entity_poly.pdbx_seq_one_letter_code
_entity_poly.pdbx_strand_id
1 'polypeptide(L)'
;METVGGLLRRWRHERRLSQLDLAIAADVSARHVSLVETGRSRPSAEMVLRLAAHLDVPLRDRNRLLVAAGFAPRYRQRPLDGPDMAAVREAVGRILRAHEPYPALVVDGHWNIVMHNAPVAFFFADADPGLLVAPVNMVRLGLSPHGLGSRIVNLAEVRALFRARLSRQAARTGDPVLAALYAEFFAEPEADAPVPAPAVEVATPMIFRFQGREVRLFSTVTTFGTAQDITLDEISIESYYPADADSAEALRDIADAYAGPSRANLPFRETTAPDLRTHRLHRARNPSRARRPARRAASVDGMTRHGHAEQPLAETVAHVHRPRREDAPAYRVAPDGRLGVLNAGGALALQRRAGNAAVGAILARHAGPRPVVQTYIPVTGGGRLSENRDVYKKGDHELYATEALVNSANVALQRPDASHIGLGITGIKAYTNGKTYGKVTPAYHHHAGDTGNDKLDTLNPSGSTNLMSLWADCGKSSRVVMGTKSGKAPHARWRGGTTSAAYNPATYSDEIYPKMMRKFLDAAKDKSYLTVNVHYTGNPRVLKYPATADEARAQYAALPEYVQRHLDKWAHINSGANPDVGGGYTMNTEYNMPGSGVVPGHRRWNFHWAGVILKDGSDNVTLENYAVGDPAVANQDWNFEMYGTVKKGQTFHDQHLGSGTHGTRASSFEVEPTP
;
A
#
# COMPACT_ATOMS: atom_id res chain seq x y z
N MET A 1 36.02 -7.15 11.75
CA MET A 1 34.61 -6.92 12.15
C MET A 1 34.18 -5.56 11.63
N GLU A 2 33.04 -5.47 10.98
CA GLU A 2 32.52 -4.17 10.54
C GLU A 2 32.09 -3.34 11.75
N THR A 3 32.46 -2.06 11.76
CA THR A 3 32.06 -1.12 12.81
C THR A 3 30.62 -0.64 12.56
N VAL A 4 29.90 -0.25 13.63
CA VAL A 4 28.58 0.38 13.50
C VAL A 4 28.61 1.60 12.56
N GLY A 5 29.67 2.40 12.63
CA GLY A 5 29.85 3.56 11.75
C GLY A 5 30.01 3.17 10.27
N GLY A 6 30.78 2.11 9.99
CA GLY A 6 30.94 1.58 8.64
C GLY A 6 29.63 1.02 8.07
N LEU A 7 28.87 0.30 8.90
CA LEU A 7 27.55 -0.23 8.54
C LEU A 7 26.54 0.90 8.23
N LEU A 8 26.41 1.89 9.12
CA LEU A 8 25.52 3.04 8.91
C LEU A 8 25.91 3.83 7.66
N ARG A 9 27.22 4.04 7.43
CA ARG A 9 27.72 4.69 6.22
C ARG A 9 27.32 3.91 4.97
N ARG A 10 27.44 2.59 4.95
CA ARG A 10 27.04 1.75 3.82
C ARG A 10 25.54 1.90 3.52
N TRP A 11 24.70 1.74 4.54
CA TRP A 11 23.26 1.94 4.43
C TRP A 11 22.91 3.32 3.87
N ARG A 12 23.58 4.36 4.34
CA ARG A 12 23.38 5.73 3.84
C ARG A 12 23.76 5.88 2.36
N HIS A 13 24.89 5.29 1.93
CA HIS A 13 25.29 5.32 0.52
C HIS A 13 24.33 4.54 -0.38
N GLU A 14 23.86 3.37 0.05
CA GLU A 14 22.84 2.60 -0.67
C GLU A 14 21.53 3.37 -0.83
N ARG A 15 21.13 4.17 0.16
CA ARG A 15 19.96 5.06 0.11
C ARG A 15 20.24 6.40 -0.58
N ARG A 16 21.47 6.63 -1.06
CA ARG A 16 21.91 7.87 -1.73
C ARG A 16 21.66 9.14 -0.91
N LEU A 17 21.74 9.03 0.42
CA LEU A 17 21.58 10.17 1.33
C LEU A 17 22.92 10.79 1.68
N SER A 18 23.01 12.12 1.75
CA SER A 18 24.19 12.77 2.35
C SER A 18 24.15 12.65 3.88
N GLN A 19 25.29 12.88 4.54
CA GLN A 19 25.32 12.95 6.02
C GLN A 19 24.38 14.04 6.54
N LEU A 20 24.20 15.12 5.77
CA LEU A 20 23.30 16.22 6.10
C LEU A 20 21.84 15.80 5.98
N ASP A 21 21.46 15.11 4.90
CA ASP A 21 20.07 14.66 4.71
C ASP A 21 19.64 13.68 5.80
N LEU A 22 20.53 12.72 6.15
CA LEU A 22 20.28 11.80 7.25
C LEU A 22 20.17 12.54 8.59
N ALA A 23 21.02 13.54 8.83
CA ALA A 23 21.00 14.32 10.05
C ALA A 23 19.70 15.14 10.19
N ILE A 24 19.20 15.72 9.10
CA ILE A 24 17.92 16.42 9.06
C ILE A 24 16.77 15.46 9.33
N ALA A 25 16.73 14.33 8.61
CA ALA A 25 15.68 13.33 8.78
C ALA A 25 15.63 12.82 10.22
N ALA A 26 16.81 12.53 10.78
CA ALA A 26 16.95 12.04 12.14
C ALA A 26 16.97 13.13 13.20
N ASP A 27 16.77 14.41 12.88
CA ASP A 27 16.82 15.54 13.82
C ASP A 27 18.04 15.45 14.79
N VAL A 28 19.22 15.34 14.18
CA VAL A 28 20.54 15.36 14.82
C VAL A 28 21.49 16.27 14.04
N SER A 29 22.68 16.58 14.58
CA SER A 29 23.66 17.35 13.81
C SER A 29 24.41 16.49 12.79
N ALA A 30 24.68 17.04 11.60
CA ALA A 30 25.52 16.38 10.59
C ALA A 30 26.93 16.05 11.12
N ARG A 31 27.46 16.89 12.03
CA ARG A 31 28.69 16.62 12.77
C ARG A 31 28.57 15.33 13.59
N HIS A 32 27.45 15.10 14.26
CA HIS A 32 27.23 13.89 15.06
C HIS A 32 27.17 12.63 14.17
N VAL A 33 26.44 12.68 13.05
CA VAL A 33 26.42 11.60 12.05
C VAL A 33 27.83 11.29 11.55
N SER A 34 28.60 12.33 11.21
CA SER A 34 29.99 12.19 10.75
C SER A 34 30.90 11.53 11.80
N LEU A 35 30.80 11.91 13.07
CA LEU A 35 31.58 11.30 14.15
C LEU A 35 31.21 9.82 14.37
N VAL A 36 29.93 9.47 14.25
CA VAL A 36 29.47 8.07 14.34
C VAL A 36 30.01 7.25 13.18
N GLU A 37 29.88 7.73 11.93
CA GLU A 37 30.35 7.02 10.74
C GLU A 37 31.86 6.82 10.70
N THR A 38 32.63 7.77 11.27
CA THR A 38 34.09 7.70 11.36
C THR A 38 34.60 6.96 12.60
N GLY A 39 33.70 6.50 13.48
CA GLY A 39 34.08 5.84 14.73
C GLY A 39 34.70 6.75 15.79
N ARG A 40 34.61 8.08 15.59
CA ARG A 40 35.11 9.10 16.52
C ARG A 40 34.15 9.37 17.68
N SER A 41 32.94 8.84 17.64
CA SER A 41 32.01 8.80 18.76
C SER A 41 31.41 7.40 18.95
N ARG A 42 31.03 7.09 20.19
CA ARG A 42 30.24 5.90 20.51
C ARG A 42 28.76 6.28 20.57
N PRO A 43 27.92 5.88 19.59
CA PRO A 43 26.50 6.18 19.64
C PRO A 43 25.82 5.36 20.75
N SER A 44 24.74 5.89 21.34
CA SER A 44 23.84 5.10 22.18
C SER A 44 23.03 4.12 21.33
N ALA A 45 22.49 3.06 21.95
CA ALA A 45 21.57 2.14 21.26
C ALA A 45 20.39 2.87 20.61
N GLU A 46 19.88 3.91 21.27
CA GLU A 46 18.78 4.73 20.77
C GLU A 46 19.20 5.56 19.55
N MET A 47 20.41 6.13 19.55
CA MET A 47 20.96 6.85 18.41
C MET A 47 21.15 5.91 17.20
N VAL A 48 21.65 4.69 17.42
CA VAL A 48 21.78 3.68 16.37
C VAL A 48 20.43 3.39 15.72
N LEU A 49 19.39 3.17 16.52
CA LEU A 49 18.05 2.86 16.01
C LEU A 49 17.38 4.06 15.35
N ARG A 50 17.58 5.27 15.87
CA ARG A 50 17.09 6.51 15.25
C ARG A 50 17.66 6.67 13.84
N LEU A 51 18.97 6.57 13.68
CA LEU A 51 19.62 6.64 12.36
C LEU A 51 19.17 5.49 11.44
N ALA A 52 19.06 4.27 11.98
CA ALA A 52 18.63 3.11 11.22
C ALA A 52 17.16 3.21 10.74
N ALA A 53 16.29 3.88 11.51
CA ALA A 53 14.91 4.13 11.11
C ALA A 53 14.82 5.07 9.91
N HIS A 54 15.57 6.18 9.91
CA HIS A 54 15.60 7.13 8.79
C HIS A 54 16.36 6.65 7.55
N LEU A 55 17.09 5.54 7.69
CA LEU A 55 17.75 4.84 6.59
C LEU A 55 16.92 3.66 6.04
N ASP A 56 15.71 3.44 6.57
CA ASP A 56 14.87 2.27 6.25
C ASP A 56 15.67 0.96 6.33
N VAL A 57 16.44 0.79 7.41
CA VAL A 57 17.20 -0.42 7.69
C VAL A 57 16.25 -1.51 8.18
N PRO A 58 16.25 -2.72 7.60
CA PRO A 58 15.42 -3.86 8.05
C PRO A 58 15.67 -4.24 9.51
N LEU A 59 14.69 -4.86 10.18
CA LEU A 59 14.81 -5.18 11.62
C LEU A 59 16.00 -6.09 11.95
N ARG A 60 16.29 -7.06 11.06
CA ARG A 60 17.46 -7.95 11.17
C ARG A 60 18.76 -7.15 11.17
N ASP A 61 18.89 -6.20 10.27
CA ASP A 61 20.09 -5.37 10.14
C ASP A 61 20.19 -4.31 11.26
N ARG A 62 19.06 -3.88 11.83
CA ARG A 62 19.07 -3.08 13.07
C ARG A 62 19.68 -3.86 14.23
N ASN A 63 19.39 -5.16 14.36
CA ASN A 63 20.07 -6.00 15.35
C ASN A 63 21.56 -6.13 15.05
N ARG A 64 21.97 -6.28 13.77
CA ARG A 64 23.38 -6.29 13.39
C ARG A 64 24.09 -4.98 13.78
N LEU A 65 23.45 -3.84 13.55
CA LEU A 65 23.94 -2.52 13.96
C LEU A 65 24.10 -2.40 15.48
N LEU A 66 23.12 -2.88 16.25
CA LEU A 66 23.17 -2.89 17.72
C LEU A 66 24.34 -3.73 18.24
N VAL A 67 24.50 -4.95 17.71
CA VAL A 67 25.60 -5.85 18.09
C VAL A 67 26.95 -5.24 17.72
N ALA A 68 27.08 -4.65 16.53
CA ALA A 68 28.30 -3.95 16.10
C ALA A 68 28.63 -2.72 16.96
N ALA A 69 27.64 -2.14 17.64
CA ALA A 69 27.80 -1.05 18.60
C ALA A 69 28.03 -1.54 20.04
N GLY A 70 28.03 -2.84 20.30
CA GLY A 70 28.21 -3.43 21.63
C GLY A 70 26.92 -3.55 22.47
N PHE A 71 25.75 -3.48 21.84
CA PHE A 71 24.44 -3.62 22.50
C PHE A 71 23.79 -4.97 22.18
N ALA A 72 22.86 -5.38 23.04
CA ALA A 72 22.03 -6.57 22.79
C ALA A 72 21.04 -6.33 21.63
N PRO A 73 20.73 -7.36 20.82
CA PRO A 73 19.63 -7.32 19.86
C PRO A 73 18.30 -6.92 20.52
N ARG A 74 17.48 -6.11 19.84
CA ARG A 74 16.14 -5.70 20.34
C ARG A 74 14.99 -6.43 19.66
N TYR A 75 15.13 -6.77 18.38
CA TYR A 75 14.05 -7.39 17.61
C TYR A 75 14.18 -8.92 17.66
N ARG A 76 13.07 -9.62 17.90
CA ARG A 76 13.05 -11.08 17.92
C ARG A 76 12.81 -11.62 16.51
N GLN A 77 13.27 -12.82 16.25
CA GLN A 77 12.92 -13.61 15.06
C GLN A 77 12.26 -14.89 15.58
N ARG A 78 10.93 -14.96 15.53
CA ARG A 78 10.18 -16.15 15.98
C ARG A 78 9.80 -17.02 14.77
N PRO A 79 9.98 -18.34 14.83
CA PRO A 79 9.52 -19.23 13.76
C PRO A 79 8.01 -19.05 13.51
N LEU A 80 7.60 -18.96 12.24
CA LEU A 80 6.19 -18.73 11.86
C LEU A 80 5.28 -19.91 12.26
N ASP A 81 5.84 -21.12 12.32
CA ASP A 81 5.23 -22.35 12.80
C ASP A 81 5.21 -22.48 14.33
N GLY A 82 5.92 -21.60 15.04
CA GLY A 82 5.97 -21.58 16.50
C GLY A 82 4.62 -21.25 17.17
N PRO A 83 4.47 -21.59 18.47
CA PRO A 83 3.24 -21.33 19.23
C PRO A 83 2.94 -19.83 19.36
N ASP A 84 3.97 -19.00 19.55
CA ASP A 84 3.85 -17.54 19.66
C ASP A 84 3.34 -16.86 18.38
N MET A 85 3.41 -17.55 17.24
CA MET A 85 2.98 -17.06 15.92
C MET A 85 1.65 -17.68 15.47
N ALA A 86 0.96 -18.43 16.34
CA ALA A 86 -0.27 -19.14 15.97
C ALA A 86 -1.38 -18.20 15.46
N ALA A 87 -1.62 -17.08 16.14
CA ALA A 87 -2.65 -16.10 15.73
C ALA A 87 -2.32 -15.44 14.38
N VAL A 88 -1.04 -15.09 14.15
CA VAL A 88 -0.56 -14.56 12.87
C VAL A 88 -0.77 -15.60 11.76
N ARG A 89 -0.29 -16.82 11.98
CA ARG A 89 -0.40 -17.92 11.02
C ARG A 89 -1.86 -18.21 10.68
N GLU A 90 -2.75 -18.15 11.68
CA GLU A 90 -4.18 -18.32 11.47
C GLU A 90 -4.75 -17.19 10.60
N ALA A 91 -4.40 -15.93 10.89
CA ALA A 91 -4.83 -14.76 10.11
C ALA A 91 -4.33 -14.82 8.65
N VAL A 92 -3.04 -15.12 8.45
CA VAL A 92 -2.45 -15.34 7.12
C VAL A 92 -3.16 -16.48 6.39
N GLY A 93 -3.43 -17.58 7.09
CA GLY A 93 -4.19 -18.71 6.55
C GLY A 93 -5.61 -18.33 6.11
N ARG A 94 -6.29 -17.42 6.82
CA ARG A 94 -7.61 -16.89 6.41
C ARG A 94 -7.50 -16.07 5.12
N ILE A 95 -6.46 -15.24 4.98
CA ILE A 95 -6.20 -14.46 3.76
C ILE A 95 -5.96 -15.40 2.56
N LEU A 96 -5.10 -16.40 2.74
CA LEU A 96 -4.79 -17.38 1.70
C LEU A 96 -6.03 -18.16 1.24
N ARG A 97 -6.88 -18.59 2.17
CA ARG A 97 -8.15 -19.27 1.84
C ARG A 97 -9.16 -18.36 1.18
N ALA A 98 -9.24 -17.08 1.58
CA ALA A 98 -10.16 -16.12 0.97
C ALA A 98 -9.80 -15.81 -0.50
N HIS A 99 -8.57 -16.09 -0.92
CA HIS A 99 -8.12 -15.94 -2.31
C HIS A 99 -8.43 -17.15 -3.20
N GLU A 100 -8.90 -18.26 -2.63
CA GLU A 100 -9.32 -19.43 -3.41
C GLU A 100 -10.53 -19.06 -4.30
N PRO A 101 -10.60 -19.55 -5.56
CA PRO A 101 -9.82 -20.65 -6.15
C PRO A 101 -8.49 -20.22 -6.81
N TYR A 102 -8.04 -18.99 -6.61
CA TYR A 102 -6.81 -18.49 -7.24
C TYR A 102 -5.57 -18.79 -6.38
N PRO A 103 -4.37 -18.96 -6.98
CA PRO A 103 -3.17 -19.31 -6.24
C PRO A 103 -2.67 -18.13 -5.39
N ALA A 104 -2.34 -18.39 -4.13
CA ALA A 104 -1.64 -17.47 -3.26
C ALA A 104 -0.65 -18.21 -2.35
N LEU A 105 0.49 -17.59 -2.12
CA LEU A 105 1.56 -18.11 -1.27
C LEU A 105 2.21 -17.02 -0.44
N VAL A 106 2.94 -17.43 0.58
CA VAL A 106 3.72 -16.57 1.46
C VAL A 106 5.18 -16.96 1.30
N VAL A 107 6.01 -15.97 1.04
CA VAL A 107 7.47 -16.14 1.01
C VAL A 107 8.13 -15.41 2.16
N ASP A 108 9.25 -15.93 2.64
CA ASP A 108 10.14 -15.22 3.57
C ASP A 108 11.11 -14.26 2.84
N GLY A 109 11.95 -13.57 3.60
CA GLY A 109 12.93 -12.62 3.08
C GLY A 109 13.99 -13.24 2.16
N HIS A 110 14.11 -14.57 2.12
CA HIS A 110 14.99 -15.33 1.23
C HIS A 110 14.25 -16.03 0.09
N TRP A 111 12.97 -15.69 -0.14
CA TRP A 111 12.11 -16.30 -1.15
C TRP A 111 11.75 -17.77 -0.92
N ASN A 112 11.86 -18.26 0.32
CA ASN A 112 11.35 -19.59 0.65
C ASN A 112 9.84 -19.53 0.86
N ILE A 113 9.11 -20.46 0.27
CA ILE A 113 7.66 -20.59 0.46
C ILE A 113 7.42 -21.15 1.86
N VAL A 114 6.75 -20.35 2.71
CA VAL A 114 6.47 -20.71 4.11
C VAL A 114 5.00 -21.10 4.33
N MET A 115 4.08 -20.62 3.48
CA MET A 115 2.66 -21.02 3.48
C MET A 115 2.11 -20.90 2.06
N HIS A 116 1.06 -21.65 1.72
CA HIS A 116 0.31 -21.48 0.47
C HIS A 116 -1.12 -21.97 0.62
N ASN A 117 -2.02 -21.50 -0.25
CA ASN A 117 -3.38 -22.05 -0.35
C ASN A 117 -3.43 -23.31 -1.22
N ALA A 118 -4.58 -24.00 -1.24
CA ALA A 118 -4.71 -25.26 -1.94
C ALA A 118 -4.40 -25.16 -3.46
N PRO A 119 -4.84 -24.11 -4.19
CA PRO A 119 -4.58 -23.97 -5.62
C PRO A 119 -3.10 -23.92 -6.04
N VAL A 120 -2.20 -23.46 -5.17
CA VAL A 120 -0.76 -23.45 -5.47
C VAL A 120 -0.20 -24.85 -5.69
N ALA A 121 -0.74 -25.86 -5.00
CA ALA A 121 -0.29 -27.24 -5.12
C ALA A 121 -0.43 -27.79 -6.55
N PHE A 122 -1.37 -27.26 -7.35
CA PHE A 122 -1.57 -27.65 -8.74
C PHE A 122 -0.35 -27.35 -9.60
N PHE A 123 0.34 -26.24 -9.33
CA PHE A 123 1.54 -25.86 -10.07
C PHE A 123 2.71 -26.78 -9.73
N PHE A 124 2.74 -27.35 -8.52
CA PHE A 124 3.83 -28.23 -8.08
C PHE A 124 3.77 -29.65 -8.65
N ALA A 125 2.61 -30.09 -9.18
CA ALA A 125 2.35 -31.49 -9.51
C ALA A 125 3.43 -32.14 -10.40
N ASP A 126 3.93 -31.44 -11.42
CA ASP A 126 4.96 -31.96 -12.34
C ASP A 126 6.36 -31.35 -12.12
N ALA A 127 6.60 -30.71 -10.97
CA ALA A 127 7.92 -30.16 -10.65
C ALA A 127 8.85 -31.27 -10.14
N ASP A 128 10.15 -31.15 -10.38
CA ASP A 128 11.14 -32.09 -9.85
C ASP A 128 10.99 -32.21 -8.32
N PRO A 129 10.81 -33.43 -7.78
CA PRO A 129 10.68 -33.65 -6.34
C PRO A 129 11.82 -33.06 -5.50
N GLY A 130 13.03 -32.93 -6.05
CA GLY A 130 14.18 -32.30 -5.40
C GLY A 130 14.00 -30.79 -5.17
N LEU A 131 13.19 -30.11 -6.00
CA LEU A 131 12.84 -28.70 -5.83
C LEU A 131 11.69 -28.50 -4.82
N LEU A 132 11.02 -29.58 -4.41
CA LEU A 132 9.91 -29.57 -3.44
C LEU A 132 10.34 -30.03 -2.03
N VAL A 133 11.66 -30.17 -1.80
CA VAL A 133 12.25 -30.44 -0.48
C VAL A 133 12.43 -29.12 0.26
N ALA A 134 11.97 -29.06 1.52
CA ALA A 134 12.08 -27.85 2.32
C ALA A 134 13.56 -27.48 2.64
N PRO A 135 13.93 -26.18 2.61
CA PRO A 135 13.08 -25.04 2.24
C PRO A 135 12.86 -24.95 0.73
N VAL A 136 11.60 -24.85 0.31
CA VAL A 136 11.24 -24.70 -1.10
C VAL A 136 11.39 -23.25 -1.51
N ASN A 137 12.35 -22.96 -2.36
CA ASN A 137 12.63 -21.62 -2.81
C ASN A 137 11.83 -21.27 -4.08
N MET A 138 11.03 -20.22 -4.01
CA MET A 138 10.12 -19.78 -5.07
C MET A 138 10.86 -19.40 -6.36
N VAL A 139 12.05 -18.77 -6.27
CA VAL A 139 12.82 -18.39 -7.46
C VAL A 139 13.39 -19.63 -8.14
N ARG A 140 13.97 -20.55 -7.37
CA ARG A 140 14.48 -21.83 -7.89
C ARG A 140 13.38 -22.66 -8.51
N LEU A 141 12.24 -22.80 -7.82
CA LEU A 141 11.09 -23.54 -8.32
C LEU A 141 10.49 -22.87 -9.57
N GLY A 142 10.36 -21.54 -9.57
CA GLY A 142 9.73 -20.78 -10.64
C GLY A 142 10.53 -20.74 -11.93
N LEU A 143 11.85 -20.53 -11.84
CA LEU A 143 12.71 -20.27 -13.01
C LEU A 143 13.47 -21.50 -13.50
N SER A 144 13.61 -22.56 -12.68
CA SER A 144 14.28 -23.78 -13.12
C SER A 144 13.49 -24.47 -14.24
N PRO A 145 14.16 -24.95 -15.31
CA PRO A 145 13.52 -25.80 -16.33
C PRO A 145 12.89 -27.08 -15.75
N HIS A 146 13.47 -27.59 -14.64
CA HIS A 146 12.99 -28.75 -13.90
C HIS A 146 11.88 -28.41 -12.88
N GLY A 147 11.59 -27.11 -12.70
CA GLY A 147 10.48 -26.62 -11.90
C GLY A 147 9.32 -26.15 -12.79
N LEU A 148 8.94 -24.89 -12.66
CA LEU A 148 7.87 -24.27 -13.44
C LEU A 148 8.38 -23.63 -14.74
N GLY A 149 9.69 -23.45 -14.92
CA GLY A 149 10.26 -22.67 -16.03
C GLY A 149 9.83 -23.17 -17.40
N SER A 150 9.74 -24.49 -17.59
CA SER A 150 9.29 -25.13 -18.83
C SER A 150 7.80 -24.94 -19.14
N ARG A 151 7.01 -24.51 -18.16
CA ARG A 151 5.57 -24.24 -18.30
C ARG A 151 5.26 -22.76 -18.47
N ILE A 152 6.24 -21.87 -18.26
CA ILE A 152 6.07 -20.44 -18.44
C ILE A 152 6.33 -20.12 -19.91
N VAL A 153 5.30 -19.67 -20.63
CA VAL A 153 5.37 -19.36 -22.07
C VAL A 153 6.27 -18.15 -22.30
N ASN A 154 6.10 -17.08 -21.51
CA ASN A 154 6.90 -15.86 -21.57
C ASN A 154 8.04 -15.85 -20.53
N LEU A 155 8.82 -16.94 -20.44
CA LEU A 155 9.85 -17.11 -19.40
C LEU A 155 10.88 -15.97 -19.37
N ALA A 156 11.26 -15.42 -20.53
CA ALA A 156 12.21 -14.30 -20.59
C ALA A 156 11.69 -13.05 -19.87
N GLU A 157 10.42 -12.69 -20.10
CA GLU A 157 9.77 -11.56 -19.42
C GLU A 157 9.64 -11.81 -17.91
N VAL A 158 9.27 -13.04 -17.53
CA VAL A 158 9.23 -13.45 -16.14
C VAL A 158 10.60 -13.36 -15.48
N ARG A 159 11.67 -13.83 -16.15
CA ARG A 159 13.04 -13.71 -15.64
C ARG A 159 13.43 -12.25 -15.44
N ALA A 160 13.09 -11.35 -16.36
CA ALA A 160 13.34 -9.92 -16.21
C ALA A 160 12.62 -9.33 -14.98
N LEU A 161 11.36 -9.73 -14.72
CA LEU A 161 10.60 -9.32 -13.54
C LEU A 161 11.29 -9.78 -12.24
N PHE A 162 11.66 -11.06 -12.13
CA PHE A 162 12.36 -11.58 -10.95
C PHE A 162 13.75 -10.97 -10.79
N ARG A 163 14.49 -10.73 -11.89
CA ARG A 163 15.79 -10.04 -11.87
C ARG A 163 15.66 -8.65 -11.25
N ALA A 164 14.66 -7.88 -11.67
CA ALA A 164 14.41 -6.54 -11.16
C ALA A 164 13.98 -6.54 -9.69
N ARG A 165 13.12 -7.50 -9.28
CA ARG A 165 12.67 -7.63 -7.88
C ARG A 165 13.80 -8.07 -6.95
N LEU A 166 14.54 -9.12 -7.32
CA LEU A 166 15.61 -9.71 -6.50
C LEU A 166 16.82 -8.77 -6.41
N SER A 167 17.20 -8.08 -7.49
CA SER A 167 18.27 -7.07 -7.46
C SER A 167 17.93 -5.90 -6.54
N ARG A 168 16.70 -5.38 -6.60
CA ARG A 168 16.24 -4.33 -5.67
C ARG A 168 16.25 -4.81 -4.22
N GLN A 169 15.79 -6.03 -3.95
CA GLN A 169 15.77 -6.58 -2.59
C GLN A 169 17.19 -6.83 -2.06
N ALA A 170 18.08 -7.40 -2.87
CA ALA A 170 19.49 -7.61 -2.51
C ALA A 170 20.19 -6.27 -2.24
N ALA A 171 19.98 -5.25 -3.09
CA ALA A 171 20.50 -3.90 -2.87
C ALA A 171 19.90 -3.21 -1.63
N ARG A 172 18.65 -3.53 -1.28
CA ARG A 172 17.97 -2.98 -0.10
C ARG A 172 18.38 -3.68 1.21
N THR A 173 18.89 -4.90 1.16
CA THR A 173 19.16 -5.73 2.37
C THR A 173 20.66 -5.99 2.59
N GLY A 174 21.48 -5.92 1.54
CA GLY A 174 22.88 -6.33 1.60
C GLY A 174 23.08 -7.82 1.92
N ASP A 175 22.06 -8.65 1.69
CA ASP A 175 22.05 -10.05 2.13
C ASP A 175 22.84 -10.96 1.18
N PRO A 176 23.89 -11.65 1.67
CA PRO A 176 24.67 -12.58 0.85
C PRO A 176 23.87 -13.76 0.32
N VAL A 177 22.79 -14.18 0.99
CA VAL A 177 21.92 -15.26 0.51
C VAL A 177 21.17 -14.84 -0.75
N LEU A 178 20.60 -13.63 -0.74
CA LEU A 178 19.95 -13.04 -1.92
C LEU A 178 20.93 -12.74 -3.04
N ALA A 179 22.15 -12.30 -2.72
CA ALA A 179 23.20 -12.08 -3.70
C ALA A 179 23.62 -13.39 -4.39
N ALA A 180 23.74 -14.49 -3.64
CA ALA A 180 24.03 -15.81 -4.20
C ALA A 180 22.87 -16.32 -5.08
N LEU A 181 21.62 -16.16 -4.64
CA LEU A 181 20.44 -16.51 -5.44
C LEU A 181 20.36 -15.68 -6.73
N TYR A 182 20.73 -14.39 -6.67
CA TYR A 182 20.81 -13.55 -7.86
C TYR A 182 21.88 -14.04 -8.83
N ALA A 183 23.07 -14.36 -8.33
CA ALA A 183 24.16 -14.87 -9.16
C ALA A 183 23.79 -16.21 -9.82
N GLU A 184 23.11 -17.11 -9.09
CA GLU A 184 22.66 -18.42 -9.58
C GLU A 184 21.77 -18.33 -10.83
N PHE A 185 20.87 -17.34 -10.91
CA PHE A 185 19.89 -17.24 -12.00
C PHE A 185 20.12 -16.09 -12.99
N PHE A 186 20.94 -15.09 -12.64
CA PHE A 186 21.03 -13.82 -13.38
C PHE A 186 22.46 -13.29 -13.58
N ALA A 187 23.51 -14.06 -13.26
CA ALA A 187 24.89 -13.63 -13.47
C ALA A 187 25.27 -13.51 -14.96
N GLU A 188 24.73 -14.37 -15.82
CA GLU A 188 25.00 -14.33 -17.25
C GLU A 188 24.23 -13.18 -17.93
N PRO A 189 24.87 -12.42 -18.85
CA PRO A 189 24.15 -11.53 -19.76
C PRO A 189 23.17 -12.37 -20.59
N GLU A 190 21.90 -11.96 -20.67
CA GLU A 190 21.00 -12.59 -21.64
C GLU A 190 21.53 -12.23 -23.04
N ALA A 191 21.86 -13.24 -23.85
CA ALA A 191 22.26 -13.05 -25.23
C ALA A 191 21.10 -12.36 -25.98
N ASP A 192 21.30 -11.11 -26.41
CA ASP A 192 20.49 -10.25 -27.31
C ASP A 192 19.06 -10.73 -27.63
N ALA A 193 18.30 -11.08 -26.58
CA ALA A 193 16.87 -11.27 -26.72
C ALA A 193 16.29 -9.86 -26.87
N PRO A 194 15.51 -9.56 -27.93
CA PRO A 194 14.86 -8.28 -28.05
C PRO A 194 14.05 -8.06 -26.78
N VAL A 195 14.47 -7.11 -25.95
CA VAL A 195 13.64 -6.61 -24.85
C VAL A 195 12.43 -6.02 -25.57
N PRO A 196 11.22 -6.60 -25.44
CA PRO A 196 10.05 -6.02 -26.07
C PRO A 196 9.95 -4.59 -25.55
N ALA A 197 9.74 -3.62 -26.45
CA ALA A 197 9.43 -2.26 -26.04
C ALA A 197 8.29 -2.33 -25.00
N PRO A 198 8.34 -1.53 -23.91
CA PRO A 198 7.34 -1.62 -22.86
C PRO A 198 5.97 -1.36 -23.48
N ALA A 199 5.20 -2.43 -23.69
CA ALA A 199 3.80 -2.31 -23.99
C ALA A 199 3.16 -1.58 -22.82
N VAL A 200 2.20 -0.70 -23.13
CA VAL A 200 1.44 0.10 -22.17
C VAL A 200 0.46 -0.80 -21.40
N GLU A 201 0.97 -1.85 -20.78
CA GLU A 201 0.24 -2.77 -19.92
C GLU A 201 0.67 -2.54 -18.47
N VAL A 202 -0.32 -2.42 -17.60
CA VAL A 202 -0.18 -2.07 -16.17
C VAL A 202 0.57 -3.15 -15.38
N ALA A 203 0.70 -4.37 -15.92
CA ALA A 203 1.63 -5.41 -15.50
C ALA A 203 1.75 -6.47 -16.60
N THR A 204 2.97 -6.88 -16.97
CA THR A 204 3.18 -8.04 -17.88
C THR A 204 2.69 -9.32 -17.20
N PRO A 205 1.67 -10.01 -17.73
CA PRO A 205 1.15 -11.22 -17.11
C PRO A 205 2.14 -12.38 -17.25
N MET A 206 2.25 -13.21 -16.21
CA MET A 206 2.93 -14.51 -16.28
C MET A 206 1.99 -15.50 -16.98
N ILE A 207 2.42 -16.04 -18.12
CA ILE A 207 1.62 -16.96 -18.92
C ILE A 207 2.08 -18.38 -18.63
N PHE A 208 1.22 -19.16 -17.96
CA PHE A 208 1.47 -20.56 -17.66
C PHE A 208 0.72 -21.47 -18.63
N ARG A 209 1.40 -22.49 -19.14
CA ARG A 209 0.77 -23.59 -19.85
C ARG A 209 0.45 -24.71 -18.86
N PHE A 210 -0.83 -24.96 -18.65
CA PHE A 210 -1.33 -25.98 -17.74
C PHE A 210 -2.33 -26.89 -18.47
N GLN A 211 -2.06 -28.20 -18.49
CA GLN A 211 -2.91 -29.20 -19.16
C GLN A 211 -3.33 -28.82 -20.61
N GLY A 212 -2.44 -28.15 -21.33
CA GLY A 212 -2.71 -27.70 -22.71
C GLY A 212 -3.46 -26.37 -22.84
N ARG A 213 -3.89 -25.74 -21.75
CA ARG A 213 -4.47 -24.39 -21.71
C ARG A 213 -3.43 -23.37 -21.27
N GLU A 214 -3.51 -22.14 -21.80
CA GLU A 214 -2.74 -21.01 -21.29
C GLU A 214 -3.54 -20.27 -20.23
N VAL A 215 -2.92 -20.02 -19.08
CA VAL A 215 -3.47 -19.26 -17.96
C VAL A 215 -2.59 -18.03 -17.76
N ARG A 216 -3.16 -16.84 -17.91
CA ARG A 216 -2.47 -15.56 -17.76
C ARG A 216 -2.71 -15.03 -16.36
N LEU A 217 -1.64 -14.84 -15.60
CA LEU A 217 -1.71 -14.42 -14.20
C LEU A 217 -0.93 -13.13 -13.98
N PHE A 218 -1.50 -12.19 -13.24
CA PHE A 218 -0.73 -11.09 -12.65
C PHE A 218 -0.66 -11.26 -11.14
N SER A 219 0.46 -10.86 -10.53
CA SER A 219 0.71 -11.02 -9.09
C SER A 219 0.60 -9.70 -8.34
N THR A 220 0.03 -9.72 -7.13
CA THR A 220 0.13 -8.63 -6.15
C THR A 220 0.96 -9.08 -4.96
N VAL A 221 1.78 -8.18 -4.42
CA VAL A 221 2.62 -8.43 -3.24
C VAL A 221 2.09 -7.64 -2.05
N THR A 222 1.82 -8.32 -0.94
CA THR A 222 1.37 -7.70 0.32
C THR A 222 2.43 -7.91 1.41
N THR A 223 2.79 -6.85 2.15
CA THR A 223 3.80 -6.87 3.22
C THR A 223 3.24 -6.28 4.53
N PHE A 224 3.86 -6.60 5.66
CA PHE A 224 3.40 -6.13 6.99
C PHE A 224 4.16 -4.87 7.42
N GLY A 225 3.52 -3.70 7.33
CA GLY A 225 4.19 -2.41 7.51
C GLY A 225 4.58 -2.01 8.96
N THR A 226 4.03 -2.66 9.98
CA THR A 226 4.27 -2.30 11.40
C THR A 226 4.82 -3.47 12.23
N ALA A 227 5.55 -4.37 11.58
CA ALA A 227 6.13 -5.54 12.24
C ALA A 227 7.07 -5.15 13.39
N GLN A 228 6.88 -5.77 14.55
CA GLN A 228 7.82 -5.69 15.69
C GLN A 228 8.69 -6.96 15.81
N ASP A 229 8.53 -7.90 14.87
CA ASP A 229 9.26 -9.16 14.77
C ASP A 229 9.89 -9.29 13.39
N ILE A 230 11.13 -9.78 13.34
CA ILE A 230 11.90 -9.95 12.10
C ILE A 230 11.17 -10.87 11.12
N THR A 231 10.53 -11.94 11.61
CA THR A 231 9.81 -12.87 10.73
C THR A 231 8.66 -12.17 10.03
N LEU A 232 7.93 -11.27 10.72
CA LEU A 232 6.83 -10.52 10.13
C LEU A 232 7.29 -9.43 9.16
N ASP A 233 8.42 -8.78 9.45
CA ASP A 233 9.06 -7.77 8.59
C ASP A 233 9.54 -8.35 7.26
N GLU A 234 9.87 -9.64 7.26
CA GLU A 234 10.48 -10.32 6.11
C GLU A 234 9.50 -11.17 5.29
N ILE A 235 8.31 -11.50 5.80
CA ILE A 235 7.33 -12.26 4.99
C ILE A 235 6.51 -11.35 4.06
N SER A 236 6.17 -11.88 2.89
CA SER A 236 5.23 -11.26 1.96
C SER A 236 4.26 -12.27 1.37
N ILE A 237 3.02 -11.84 1.15
CA ILE A 237 1.98 -12.64 0.48
C ILE A 237 1.98 -12.30 -1.01
N GLU A 238 2.21 -13.30 -1.86
CA GLU A 238 2.06 -13.23 -3.31
C GLU A 238 0.69 -13.81 -3.68
N SER A 239 -0.21 -12.97 -4.19
CA SER A 239 -1.53 -13.39 -4.67
C SER A 239 -1.58 -13.26 -6.18
N TYR A 240 -1.99 -14.32 -6.87
CA TYR A 240 -2.07 -14.36 -8.33
C TYR A 240 -3.52 -14.26 -8.78
N TYR A 241 -3.80 -13.39 -9.74
CA TYR A 241 -5.12 -13.15 -10.29
C TYR A 241 -5.15 -13.49 -11.78
N PRO A 242 -6.27 -14.05 -12.29
CA PRO A 242 -6.43 -14.21 -13.72
C PRO A 242 -6.48 -12.85 -14.42
N ALA A 243 -5.74 -12.71 -15.51
CA ALA A 243 -5.71 -11.49 -16.32
C ALA A 243 -6.92 -11.38 -17.29
N ASP A 244 -7.61 -12.50 -17.53
CA ASP A 244 -8.76 -12.61 -18.43
C ASP A 244 -9.79 -13.62 -17.92
N ALA A 245 -11.00 -13.60 -18.52
CA ALA A 245 -12.10 -14.47 -18.11
C ALA A 245 -11.80 -15.96 -18.35
N ASP A 246 -11.11 -16.29 -19.45
CA ASP A 246 -10.74 -17.66 -19.82
C ASP A 246 -9.78 -18.28 -18.80
N SER A 247 -8.82 -17.49 -18.30
CA SER A 247 -7.91 -17.88 -17.23
C SER A 247 -8.64 -18.05 -15.90
N ALA A 248 -9.66 -17.21 -15.64
CA ALA A 248 -10.48 -17.32 -14.44
C ALA A 248 -11.33 -18.59 -14.44
N GLU A 249 -11.89 -18.96 -15.58
CA GLU A 249 -12.62 -20.22 -15.78
C GLU A 249 -11.67 -21.41 -15.68
N ALA A 250 -10.52 -21.37 -16.36
CA ALA A 250 -9.51 -22.43 -16.28
C ALA A 250 -9.10 -22.74 -14.84
N LEU A 251 -8.84 -21.70 -14.02
CA LEU A 251 -8.47 -21.88 -12.62
C LEU A 251 -9.61 -22.47 -11.76
N ARG A 252 -10.88 -22.15 -12.07
CA ARG A 252 -12.03 -22.78 -11.41
C ARG A 252 -12.17 -24.25 -11.79
N ASP A 253 -12.06 -24.57 -13.08
CA ASP A 253 -12.12 -25.96 -13.56
C ASP A 253 -11.02 -26.81 -12.92
N ILE A 254 -9.81 -26.27 -12.83
CA ILE A 254 -8.67 -26.94 -12.19
C ILE A 254 -8.96 -27.17 -10.69
N ALA A 255 -9.50 -26.17 -9.99
CA ALA A 255 -9.86 -26.27 -8.58
C ALA A 255 -10.97 -27.33 -8.35
N ASP A 256 -12.01 -27.33 -9.18
CA ASP A 256 -13.14 -28.26 -9.09
C ASP A 256 -12.72 -29.71 -9.41
N ALA A 257 -11.84 -29.91 -10.40
CA ALA A 257 -11.28 -31.22 -10.73
C ALA A 257 -10.44 -31.82 -9.59
N TYR A 258 -9.84 -30.96 -8.76
CA TYR A 258 -9.02 -31.36 -7.62
C TYR A 258 -9.78 -31.47 -6.29
N ALA A 259 -11.02 -30.96 -6.19
CA ALA A 259 -11.89 -31.10 -5.02
C ALA A 259 -12.45 -32.53 -4.82
N GLY A 260 -12.04 -33.51 -5.64
CA GLY A 260 -12.29 -34.94 -5.46
C GLY A 260 -11.62 -35.54 -4.20
N PRO A 261 -11.95 -36.80 -3.82
CA PRO A 261 -11.76 -37.28 -2.45
C PRO A 261 -10.30 -37.30 -1.99
N SER A 262 -10.01 -36.46 -0.99
CA SER A 262 -8.87 -36.46 -0.06
C SER A 262 -7.46 -36.45 -0.65
N ARG A 263 -6.97 -35.24 -0.93
CA ARG A 263 -5.55 -34.88 -0.73
C ARG A 263 -5.46 -33.56 0.02
N ALA A 264 -5.66 -33.62 1.34
CA ALA A 264 -5.30 -32.53 2.23
C ALA A 264 -3.81 -32.18 2.01
N ASN A 265 -3.52 -30.87 1.91
CA ASN A 265 -2.20 -30.23 1.97
C ASN A 265 -1.04 -31.21 1.82
N LEU A 266 -0.48 -31.38 0.61
CA LEU A 266 0.81 -32.05 0.47
C LEU A 266 1.85 -31.20 1.22
N PRO A 267 2.38 -31.63 2.38
CA PRO A 267 3.47 -30.91 2.99
C PRO A 267 4.69 -31.02 2.07
N PHE A 268 5.50 -29.95 2.00
CA PHE A 268 6.87 -30.07 1.51
C PHE A 268 7.54 -31.24 2.23
N ARG A 269 8.33 -32.05 1.52
CA ARG A 269 9.02 -33.18 2.16
C ARG A 269 9.99 -32.63 3.20
N GLU A 270 9.75 -32.93 4.48
CA GLU A 270 10.69 -32.65 5.55
C GLU A 270 11.97 -33.49 5.34
N THR A 271 13.13 -32.85 5.52
CA THR A 271 14.40 -33.57 5.57
C THR A 271 14.52 -34.24 6.94
N THR A 272 14.48 -35.57 6.99
CA THR A 272 15.05 -36.30 8.12
C THR A 272 16.56 -36.12 8.07
N ALA A 273 17.09 -35.16 8.84
CA ALA A 273 18.53 -34.97 8.99
C ALA A 273 19.15 -36.20 9.70
N PRO A 274 20.29 -36.75 9.22
CA PRO A 274 21.00 -37.79 9.95
C PRO A 274 21.67 -37.20 11.21
N ASP A 275 21.60 -37.98 12.29
CA ASP A 275 22.11 -37.69 13.63
C ASP A 275 23.59 -37.24 13.61
N LEU A 276 23.85 -35.95 13.85
CA LEU A 276 25.19 -35.40 14.03
C LEU A 276 25.64 -35.62 15.49
N ARG A 277 25.97 -36.87 15.83
CA ARG A 277 26.80 -37.17 17.00
C ARG A 277 28.24 -37.42 16.58
N THR A 278 29.09 -36.48 17.00
CA THR A 278 30.54 -36.60 17.21
C THR A 278 31.41 -37.02 16.03
N HIS A 279 32.14 -36.08 15.44
CA HIS A 279 33.50 -36.39 14.99
C HIS A 279 34.49 -35.26 15.32
N ARG A 280 35.36 -35.60 16.29
CA ARG A 280 36.62 -34.95 16.59
C ARG A 280 37.50 -34.85 15.34
N LEU A 281 38.19 -33.72 15.26
CA LEU A 281 39.44 -33.45 14.57
C LEU A 281 40.27 -34.72 14.28
N HIS A 282 40.62 -34.98 13.02
CA HIS A 282 41.95 -35.52 12.72
C HIS A 282 42.55 -35.03 11.40
N ARG A 283 43.80 -34.62 11.56
CA ARG A 283 44.76 -34.08 10.62
C ARG A 283 45.32 -35.18 9.71
N ALA A 284 45.73 -34.77 8.51
CA ALA A 284 46.30 -35.55 7.41
C ALA A 284 47.27 -36.70 7.76
N ARG A 285 47.22 -37.79 6.96
CA ARG A 285 48.42 -38.47 6.40
C ARG A 285 48.12 -39.44 5.25
N ASN A 286 49.03 -39.37 4.29
CA ASN A 286 49.35 -40.14 3.07
C ASN A 286 48.89 -41.61 2.91
N PRO A 287 48.72 -42.10 1.66
CA PRO A 287 48.36 -43.48 1.35
C PRO A 287 49.60 -44.36 1.09
N SER A 288 49.60 -45.60 1.58
CA SER A 288 50.22 -46.72 0.86
C SER A 288 49.84 -48.09 1.44
N ARG A 289 49.62 -49.02 0.50
CA ARG A 289 49.81 -50.48 0.58
C ARG A 289 48.80 -51.36 1.34
N ALA A 290 48.01 -52.04 0.51
CA ALA A 290 48.13 -53.47 0.17
C ALA A 290 47.39 -54.54 1.02
N ARG A 291 46.64 -55.34 0.24
CA ARG A 291 46.42 -56.82 0.31
C ARG A 291 45.40 -57.39 1.32
N ARG A 292 44.26 -57.85 0.73
CA ARG A 292 43.76 -59.26 0.64
C ARG A 292 43.39 -60.01 1.96
N PRO A 293 42.57 -61.10 1.93
CA PRO A 293 41.16 -61.21 1.50
C PRO A 293 40.30 -62.13 2.43
N ALA A 294 39.02 -62.29 2.07
CA ALA A 294 38.18 -63.51 2.16
C ALA A 294 37.68 -64.04 3.53
N ARG A 295 36.34 -64.22 3.61
CA ARG A 295 35.60 -65.52 3.68
C ARG A 295 34.12 -65.21 4.06
N ARG A 296 33.09 -65.52 3.26
CA ARG A 296 32.44 -66.81 2.89
C ARG A 296 31.77 -67.56 4.05
N ALA A 297 30.43 -67.61 4.01
CA ALA A 297 29.52 -68.76 4.22
C ALA A 297 28.09 -68.18 4.39
N ALA A 298 27.10 -68.47 3.52
CA ALA A 298 26.29 -69.70 3.42
C ALA A 298 25.51 -69.95 4.74
N SER A 299 24.20 -70.21 4.81
CA SER A 299 23.34 -71.09 4.00
C SER A 299 21.89 -70.98 4.57
N VAL A 300 20.78 -70.93 3.80
CA VAL A 300 20.00 -72.02 3.15
C VAL A 300 18.70 -72.41 3.91
N ASP A 301 17.61 -72.44 3.12
CA ASP A 301 16.38 -73.27 3.10
C ASP A 301 15.22 -73.21 4.11
N GLY A 302 14.03 -73.41 3.51
CA GLY A 302 12.91 -74.19 4.05
C GLY A 302 11.54 -73.50 3.97
N MET A 303 10.80 -73.43 2.85
CA MET A 303 10.02 -74.46 2.13
C MET A 303 8.56 -74.69 2.63
N THR A 304 7.63 -74.10 1.88
CA THR A 304 6.26 -74.49 1.40
C THR A 304 5.33 -75.50 2.13
N ARG A 305 3.99 -75.21 2.09
CA ARG A 305 2.90 -75.89 1.30
C ARG A 305 1.47 -75.49 1.77
N HIS A 306 0.58 -75.01 0.86
CA HIS A 306 -0.68 -75.60 0.29
C HIS A 306 -1.79 -76.01 1.30
N GLY A 307 -3.12 -75.86 1.08
CA GLY A 307 -3.95 -75.56 -0.11
C GLY A 307 -5.47 -75.42 0.19
N HIS A 308 -6.27 -75.42 -0.89
CA HIS A 308 -7.67 -74.99 -1.16
C HIS A 308 -8.88 -75.70 -0.50
N ALA A 309 -10.08 -75.07 -0.54
CA ALA A 309 -11.30 -75.53 -1.28
C ALA A 309 -12.58 -74.66 -1.05
N GLU A 310 -13.52 -74.69 -2.00
CA GLU A 310 -14.73 -73.83 -2.21
C GLU A 310 -16.10 -74.48 -1.85
N GLN A 311 -17.12 -73.63 -1.55
CA GLN A 311 -18.61 -73.63 -1.86
C GLN A 311 -19.54 -74.85 -1.56
N PRO A 312 -20.92 -74.78 -1.46
CA PRO A 312 -21.90 -74.06 -2.33
C PRO A 312 -23.29 -73.58 -1.73
N LEU A 313 -24.25 -73.23 -2.62
CA LEU A 313 -25.56 -72.51 -2.57
C LEU A 313 -26.87 -73.35 -2.34
N ALA A 314 -28.01 -72.67 -1.99
CA ALA A 314 -29.43 -72.79 -2.47
C ALA A 314 -30.48 -72.41 -1.37
N GLU A 315 -31.31 -71.34 -1.46
CA GLU A 315 -32.65 -71.11 -2.11
C GLU A 315 -33.94 -71.62 -1.39
N THR A 316 -34.89 -70.72 -1.08
CA THR A 316 -36.37 -70.94 -1.25
C THR A 316 -37.18 -69.63 -1.22
N VAL A 317 -38.29 -69.58 -1.99
CA VAL A 317 -39.16 -68.43 -2.36
C VAL A 317 -40.55 -68.55 -1.71
N ALA A 318 -41.22 -67.41 -1.40
CA ALA A 318 -42.69 -67.32 -1.34
C ALA A 318 -43.19 -65.92 -1.80
N HIS A 319 -44.21 -65.90 -2.67
CA HIS A 319 -44.87 -64.74 -3.29
C HIS A 319 -46.19 -64.40 -2.58
N VAL A 320 -46.51 -63.12 -2.31
CA VAL A 320 -47.87 -62.52 -2.42
C VAL A 320 -47.80 -60.99 -2.68
N HIS A 321 -48.50 -60.56 -3.74
CA HIS A 321 -49.10 -59.25 -4.13
C HIS A 321 -48.39 -57.88 -3.96
N ARG A 322 -48.40 -57.11 -5.07
CA ARG A 322 -48.19 -55.65 -5.12
C ARG A 322 -49.43 -54.87 -4.63
N PRO A 323 -49.23 -53.64 -4.14
CA PRO A 323 -49.72 -52.48 -4.90
C PRO A 323 -48.63 -51.40 -5.12
N ARG A 324 -48.90 -50.48 -6.06
CA ARG A 324 -48.08 -49.32 -6.40
C ARG A 324 -48.36 -48.13 -5.45
N ARG A 325 -47.34 -47.26 -5.33
CA ARG A 325 -47.32 -45.80 -5.04
C ARG A 325 -47.26 -45.28 -3.59
N GLU A 326 -46.38 -44.27 -3.46
CA GLU A 326 -46.40 -43.06 -2.61
C GLU A 326 -45.69 -43.08 -1.23
N ASP A 327 -44.52 -42.42 -1.22
CA ASP A 327 -44.13 -41.35 -0.29
C ASP A 327 -44.03 -41.59 1.23
N ALA A 328 -42.82 -41.85 1.73
CA ALA A 328 -42.42 -41.55 3.11
C ALA A 328 -41.13 -40.70 3.14
N PRO A 329 -41.07 -39.53 3.83
CA PRO A 329 -39.88 -38.68 3.87
C PRO A 329 -38.93 -39.07 5.01
N ALA A 330 -37.62 -38.99 4.74
CA ALA A 330 -36.55 -39.16 5.70
C ALA A 330 -36.16 -37.82 6.33
N TYR A 331 -36.73 -37.44 7.49
CA TYR A 331 -36.17 -36.40 8.36
C TYR A 331 -36.46 -36.71 9.85
N ARG A 332 -35.42 -36.66 10.70
CA ARG A 332 -35.54 -36.45 12.15
C ARG A 332 -34.97 -35.07 12.51
N VAL A 333 -35.68 -34.36 13.37
CA VAL A 333 -35.32 -33.03 13.91
C VAL A 333 -34.55 -33.24 15.22
N ALA A 334 -33.46 -32.49 15.42
CA ALA A 334 -32.76 -32.45 16.70
C ALA A 334 -33.54 -31.60 17.73
N PRO A 335 -33.46 -31.91 19.04
CA PRO A 335 -34.31 -31.29 20.07
C PRO A 335 -34.13 -29.77 20.26
N ASP A 336 -33.11 -29.15 19.66
CA ASP A 336 -32.79 -27.73 19.79
C ASP A 336 -33.38 -26.85 18.65
N GLY A 337 -34.20 -27.43 17.76
CA GLY A 337 -34.90 -26.68 16.72
C GLY A 337 -34.03 -26.23 15.54
N ARG A 338 -32.78 -26.66 15.44
CA ARG A 338 -31.94 -26.40 14.25
C ARG A 338 -32.22 -27.45 13.16
N LEU A 339 -32.70 -26.99 12.00
CA LEU A 339 -32.79 -27.81 10.80
C LEU A 339 -31.39 -28.14 10.29
N GLY A 340 -31.09 -29.44 10.15
CA GLY A 340 -29.84 -29.91 9.55
C GLY A 340 -29.65 -29.34 8.14
N VAL A 341 -28.42 -28.92 7.83
CA VAL A 341 -28.03 -28.37 6.53
C VAL A 341 -28.37 -29.39 5.43
N LEU A 342 -29.21 -29.00 4.47
CA LEU A 342 -29.46 -29.77 3.25
C LEU A 342 -28.15 -29.88 2.47
N ASN A 343 -27.57 -31.08 2.39
CA ASN A 343 -26.47 -31.34 1.47
C ASN A 343 -26.96 -31.31 0.01
N ALA A 344 -26.04 -31.20 -0.95
CA ALA A 344 -26.38 -31.10 -2.38
C ALA A 344 -27.26 -32.25 -2.88
N GLY A 345 -27.10 -33.46 -2.32
CA GLY A 345 -27.96 -34.61 -2.62
C GLY A 345 -29.40 -34.46 -2.12
N GLY A 346 -29.59 -33.92 -0.91
CA GLY A 346 -30.91 -33.63 -0.34
C GLY A 346 -31.64 -32.51 -1.09
N ALA A 347 -30.92 -31.48 -1.54
CA ALA A 347 -31.47 -30.40 -2.36
C ALA A 347 -31.94 -30.91 -3.74
N LEU A 348 -31.18 -31.81 -4.36
CA LEU A 348 -31.51 -32.40 -5.65
C LEU A 348 -32.72 -33.36 -5.56
N ALA A 349 -32.86 -34.10 -4.45
CA ALA A 349 -34.01 -34.95 -4.19
C ALA A 349 -35.29 -34.13 -3.95
N LEU A 350 -35.19 -33.02 -3.22
CA LEU A 350 -36.30 -32.09 -2.99
C LEU A 350 -36.75 -31.37 -4.28
N GLN A 351 -35.78 -30.97 -5.12
CA GLN A 351 -36.03 -30.36 -6.43
C GLN A 351 -36.80 -31.31 -7.36
N ARG A 352 -36.42 -32.59 -7.40
CA ARG A 352 -37.10 -33.60 -8.24
C ARG A 352 -38.52 -33.90 -7.79
N ARG A 353 -38.82 -33.77 -6.49
CA ARG A 353 -40.13 -34.17 -5.92
C ARG A 353 -41.12 -33.02 -5.80
N ALA A 354 -40.67 -31.81 -5.48
CA ALA A 354 -41.53 -30.65 -5.24
C ALA A 354 -41.45 -29.58 -6.34
N GLY A 355 -40.57 -29.75 -7.32
CA GLY A 355 -40.36 -28.82 -8.42
C GLY A 355 -39.59 -27.55 -8.02
N ASN A 356 -39.04 -26.88 -9.03
CA ASN A 356 -38.18 -25.70 -8.85
C ASN A 356 -38.85 -24.56 -8.08
N ALA A 357 -40.18 -24.43 -8.18
CA ALA A 357 -40.95 -23.39 -7.51
C ALA A 357 -40.98 -23.56 -5.97
N ALA A 358 -41.08 -24.79 -5.47
CA ALA A 358 -41.09 -25.07 -4.03
C ALA A 358 -39.69 -24.89 -3.41
N VAL A 359 -38.65 -25.31 -4.13
CA VAL A 359 -37.25 -25.05 -3.74
C VAL A 359 -36.96 -23.55 -3.74
N GLY A 360 -37.46 -22.82 -4.75
CA GLY A 360 -37.38 -21.37 -4.82
C GLY A 360 -38.08 -20.65 -3.65
N ALA A 361 -39.23 -21.16 -3.20
CA ALA A 361 -39.96 -20.58 -2.07
C ALA A 361 -39.27 -20.81 -0.72
N ILE A 362 -38.62 -21.97 -0.53
CA ILE A 362 -37.84 -22.28 0.69
C ILE A 362 -36.56 -21.44 0.74
N LEU A 363 -35.86 -21.33 -0.40
CA LEU A 363 -34.68 -20.47 -0.54
C LEU A 363 -35.04 -18.99 -0.38
N ALA A 364 -36.19 -18.54 -0.89
CA ALA A 364 -36.66 -17.15 -0.74
C ALA A 364 -37.05 -16.79 0.70
N ARG A 365 -37.51 -17.76 1.50
CA ARG A 365 -37.82 -17.55 2.93
C ARG A 365 -36.59 -17.51 3.83
N HIS A 366 -35.43 -17.96 3.36
CA HIS A 366 -34.16 -17.99 4.09
C HIS A 366 -33.04 -17.17 3.42
N ALA A 367 -33.31 -16.55 2.28
CA ALA A 367 -32.41 -15.61 1.65
C ALA A 367 -32.41 -14.32 2.48
N GLY A 368 -31.30 -14.07 3.18
CA GLY A 368 -30.94 -12.73 3.62
C GLY A 368 -30.93 -11.73 2.45
N PRO A 369 -30.78 -10.42 2.73
CA PRO A 369 -30.95 -9.37 1.73
C PRO A 369 -30.14 -9.64 0.44
N ARG A 370 -30.80 -9.49 -0.71
CA ARG A 370 -30.23 -9.75 -2.05
C ARG A 370 -29.00 -8.84 -2.30
N PRO A 371 -27.93 -9.33 -2.93
CA PRO A 371 -26.84 -8.47 -3.37
C PRO A 371 -27.33 -7.58 -4.52
N VAL A 372 -27.11 -6.27 -4.36
CA VAL A 372 -27.22 -5.28 -5.42
C VAL A 372 -26.21 -5.66 -6.51
N VAL A 373 -26.64 -5.72 -7.77
CA VAL A 373 -25.74 -5.84 -8.92
C VAL A 373 -24.87 -4.58 -8.94
N GLN A 374 -23.65 -4.66 -8.39
CA GLN A 374 -22.65 -3.60 -8.45
C GLN A 374 -22.07 -3.59 -9.86
N THR A 375 -22.20 -2.46 -10.56
CA THR A 375 -21.51 -2.24 -11.82
C THR A 375 -20.01 -2.11 -11.51
N TYR A 376 -19.23 -3.11 -11.88
CA TYR A 376 -17.78 -3.14 -11.67
C TYR A 376 -17.09 -2.38 -12.79
N ILE A 377 -16.43 -1.28 -12.46
CA ILE A 377 -15.51 -0.60 -13.39
C ILE A 377 -14.09 -0.95 -12.94
N PRO A 378 -13.31 -1.71 -13.73
CA PRO A 378 -11.91 -1.89 -13.43
C PRO A 378 -11.23 -0.52 -13.48
N VAL A 379 -10.44 -0.21 -12.47
CA VAL A 379 -9.63 1.00 -12.42
C VAL A 379 -8.48 0.85 -13.43
N THR A 380 -8.77 1.09 -14.72
CA THR A 380 -7.80 0.98 -15.82
C THR A 380 -7.61 2.34 -16.49
N GLY A 381 -6.34 2.77 -16.58
CA GLY A 381 -5.86 3.86 -17.43
C GLY A 381 -6.21 5.29 -16.98
N GLY A 382 -5.18 6.13 -16.85
CA GLY A 382 -5.29 7.60 -16.83
C GLY A 382 -5.60 8.28 -15.48
N GLY A 383 -5.95 7.54 -14.43
CA GLY A 383 -6.15 8.10 -13.09
C GLY A 383 -4.96 7.96 -12.13
N ARG A 384 -5.05 8.59 -10.97
CA ARG A 384 -4.01 8.69 -9.93
C ARG A 384 -4.51 8.05 -8.63
N LEU A 385 -3.67 7.25 -7.98
CA LEU A 385 -3.90 6.73 -6.64
C LEU A 385 -3.20 7.59 -5.60
N SER A 386 -3.84 7.79 -4.44
CA SER A 386 -3.23 8.40 -3.27
C SER A 386 -2.20 7.48 -2.58
N GLU A 387 -1.44 8.02 -1.63
CA GLU A 387 -0.28 7.39 -0.97
C GLU A 387 -0.63 6.04 -0.35
N ASN A 388 -1.67 5.98 0.49
CA ASN A 388 -2.13 4.70 1.07
C ASN A 388 -3.16 4.01 0.19
N ARG A 389 -3.42 4.56 -1.00
CA ARG A 389 -4.38 4.06 -1.98
C ARG A 389 -5.79 4.00 -1.41
N ASP A 390 -6.19 4.90 -0.51
CA ASP A 390 -7.59 5.02 -0.10
C ASP A 390 -8.42 5.92 -1.03
N VAL A 391 -7.76 6.61 -1.98
CA VAL A 391 -8.38 7.45 -3.00
C VAL A 391 -7.83 7.10 -4.39
N TYR A 392 -8.71 7.10 -5.38
CA TYR A 392 -8.41 7.04 -6.80
C TYR A 392 -9.12 8.18 -7.53
N LYS A 393 -8.36 9.06 -8.18
CA LYS A 393 -8.89 10.18 -8.98
C LYS A 393 -8.70 9.89 -10.47
N LYS A 394 -9.72 10.06 -11.29
CA LYS A 394 -9.65 9.95 -12.76
C LYS A 394 -10.30 11.18 -13.41
N GLY A 395 -9.52 11.96 -14.14
CA GLY A 395 -10.00 13.23 -14.69
C GLY A 395 -10.43 14.21 -13.60
N ASP A 396 -11.38 15.07 -13.94
CA ASP A 396 -11.78 16.20 -13.09
C ASP A 396 -12.93 15.85 -12.15
N HIS A 397 -13.93 15.09 -12.61
CA HIS A 397 -15.16 14.81 -11.84
C HIS A 397 -15.28 13.35 -11.36
N GLU A 398 -14.29 12.49 -11.63
CA GLU A 398 -14.31 11.12 -11.12
C GLU A 398 -13.33 10.94 -9.98
N LEU A 399 -13.88 10.78 -8.78
CA LEU A 399 -13.15 10.45 -7.58
C LEU A 399 -13.76 9.20 -6.97
N TYR A 400 -12.92 8.28 -6.52
CA TYR A 400 -13.31 7.05 -5.87
C TYR A 400 -12.54 6.95 -4.57
N ALA A 401 -13.21 6.66 -3.46
CA ALA A 401 -12.55 6.57 -2.15
C ALA A 401 -13.13 5.43 -1.33
N THR A 402 -12.37 4.93 -0.37
CA THR A 402 -12.90 3.92 0.56
C THR A 402 -13.99 4.51 1.44
N GLU A 403 -14.99 3.69 1.76
CA GLU A 403 -16.14 4.11 2.57
C GLU A 403 -15.71 4.61 3.96
N ALA A 404 -14.70 3.97 4.55
CA ALA A 404 -14.10 4.42 5.80
C ALA A 404 -13.52 5.84 5.70
N LEU A 405 -12.81 6.15 4.61
CA LEU A 405 -12.20 7.46 4.41
C LEU A 405 -13.27 8.55 4.19
N VAL A 406 -14.29 8.27 3.37
CA VAL A 406 -15.41 9.19 3.13
C VAL A 406 -16.17 9.48 4.43
N ASN A 407 -16.42 8.45 5.24
CA ASN A 407 -17.08 8.62 6.53
C ASN A 407 -16.26 9.50 7.48
N SER A 408 -14.94 9.25 7.58
CA SER A 408 -14.05 10.08 8.40
C SER A 408 -14.01 11.53 7.93
N ALA A 409 -14.00 11.76 6.61
CA ALA A 409 -14.02 13.10 6.04
C ALA A 409 -15.34 13.82 6.33
N ASN A 410 -16.48 13.15 6.22
CA ASN A 410 -17.78 13.76 6.54
C ASN A 410 -17.89 14.21 8.00
N VAL A 411 -17.26 13.50 8.94
CA VAL A 411 -17.18 13.97 10.34
C VAL A 411 -16.44 15.31 10.42
N ALA A 412 -15.35 15.47 9.67
CA ALA A 412 -14.57 16.69 9.66
C ALA A 412 -15.21 17.83 8.85
N LEU A 413 -16.00 17.51 7.81
CA LEU A 413 -16.67 18.49 6.95
C LEU A 413 -18.00 19.00 7.52
N GLN A 414 -18.63 18.27 8.43
CA GLN A 414 -19.92 18.66 9.00
C GLN A 414 -19.83 20.00 9.72
N ARG A 415 -20.73 20.92 9.38
CA ARG A 415 -20.90 22.21 10.07
C ARG A 415 -22.37 22.40 10.44
N PRO A 416 -22.73 22.31 11.73
CA PRO A 416 -24.13 22.43 12.14
C PRO A 416 -24.70 23.84 11.94
N ASP A 417 -23.84 24.88 11.95
CA ASP A 417 -24.26 26.29 11.98
C ASP A 417 -24.05 27.04 10.64
N ALA A 418 -23.64 26.33 9.59
CA ALA A 418 -23.32 26.89 8.27
C ALA A 418 -23.59 25.90 7.14
N SER A 419 -23.84 26.42 5.93
CA SER A 419 -23.93 25.57 4.75
C SER A 419 -22.55 24.95 4.47
N HIS A 420 -22.52 23.66 4.12
CA HIS A 420 -21.28 22.91 3.95
C HIS A 420 -21.38 21.83 2.88
N ILE A 421 -20.23 21.26 2.51
CA ILE A 421 -20.15 20.13 1.58
C ILE A 421 -20.06 18.83 2.37
N GLY A 422 -20.91 17.87 2.01
CA GLY A 422 -20.80 16.48 2.40
C GLY A 422 -20.38 15.62 1.21
N LEU A 423 -19.96 14.39 1.49
CA LEU A 423 -19.51 13.43 0.50
C LEU A 423 -20.39 12.17 0.54
N GLY A 424 -21.05 11.89 -0.57
CA GLY A 424 -21.77 10.65 -0.78
C GLY A 424 -20.92 9.61 -1.51
N ILE A 425 -21.34 8.35 -1.41
CA ILE A 425 -20.87 7.27 -2.28
C ILE A 425 -22.06 6.79 -3.13
N THR A 426 -21.91 6.83 -4.45
CA THR A 426 -22.88 6.25 -5.38
C THR A 426 -22.59 4.77 -5.63
N GLY A 427 -23.61 3.99 -6.02
CA GLY A 427 -23.57 2.52 -6.09
C GLY A 427 -22.54 1.90 -7.05
N ILE A 428 -21.74 2.71 -7.74
CA ILE A 428 -20.56 2.26 -8.48
C ILE A 428 -19.45 1.97 -7.46
N LYS A 429 -19.24 0.69 -7.17
CA LYS A 429 -18.13 0.24 -6.33
C LYS A 429 -17.02 -0.34 -7.21
N ALA A 430 -15.85 0.27 -7.15
CA ALA A 430 -14.63 -0.22 -7.79
C ALA A 430 -13.81 -1.03 -6.79
N TYR A 431 -13.08 -2.04 -7.28
CA TYR A 431 -12.21 -2.87 -6.47
C TYR A 431 -10.82 -2.84 -7.08
N THR A 432 -9.83 -2.38 -6.31
CA THR A 432 -8.42 -2.44 -6.70
C THR A 432 -7.57 -2.56 -5.45
N ASN A 433 -6.44 -3.27 -5.53
CA ASN A 433 -5.50 -3.41 -4.40
C ASN A 433 -6.14 -3.90 -3.08
N GLY A 434 -7.15 -4.78 -3.14
CA GLY A 434 -7.83 -5.31 -1.96
C GLY A 434 -8.75 -4.32 -1.22
N LYS A 435 -8.98 -3.13 -1.78
CA LYS A 435 -9.87 -2.10 -1.23
C LYS A 435 -11.11 -1.92 -2.11
N THR A 436 -12.24 -1.70 -1.45
CA THR A 436 -13.51 -1.32 -2.08
C THR A 436 -13.60 0.20 -2.08
N TYR A 437 -13.74 0.78 -3.27
CA TYR A 437 -13.92 2.21 -3.46
C TYR A 437 -15.34 2.48 -3.90
N GLY A 438 -15.95 3.51 -3.35
CA GLY A 438 -17.18 4.08 -3.85
C GLY A 438 -16.89 5.31 -4.69
N LYS A 439 -17.63 5.52 -5.79
CA LYS A 439 -17.56 6.80 -6.51
C LYS A 439 -18.08 7.92 -5.60
N VAL A 440 -17.19 8.85 -5.27
CA VAL A 440 -17.45 10.01 -4.41
C VAL A 440 -18.27 11.02 -5.18
N THR A 441 -19.34 11.51 -4.56
CA THR A 441 -20.19 12.59 -5.09
C THR A 441 -20.32 13.68 -4.04
N PRO A 442 -19.91 14.92 -4.31
CA PRO A 442 -20.10 16.00 -3.36
C PRO A 442 -21.58 16.38 -3.30
N ALA A 443 -22.05 16.72 -2.11
CA ALA A 443 -23.41 17.13 -1.85
C ALA A 443 -23.40 18.44 -1.05
N TYR A 444 -24.19 19.40 -1.50
CA TYR A 444 -24.36 20.65 -0.79
C TYR A 444 -25.44 20.52 0.30
N HIS A 445 -25.09 20.84 1.54
CA HIS A 445 -26.00 20.87 2.67
C HIS A 445 -26.32 22.31 3.04
N HIS A 446 -27.57 22.69 2.83
CA HIS A 446 -28.11 24.01 3.18
C HIS A 446 -28.30 24.15 4.70
N HIS A 447 -27.91 25.31 5.22
CA HIS A 447 -28.27 25.76 6.56
C HIS A 447 -29.04 27.09 6.50
N ALA A 448 -30.30 27.09 6.99
CA ALA A 448 -31.21 28.24 6.88
C ALA A 448 -30.71 29.54 7.53
N GLY A 449 -29.76 29.45 8.47
CA GLY A 449 -29.13 30.61 9.10
C GLY A 449 -27.93 31.19 8.33
N ASP A 450 -27.61 30.67 7.14
CA ASP A 450 -26.45 31.05 6.32
C ASP A 450 -26.85 31.76 5.01
N THR A 451 -27.50 32.92 5.13
CA THR A 451 -28.17 33.63 4.02
C THR A 451 -27.25 34.16 2.91
N GLY A 452 -25.92 34.08 3.06
CA GLY A 452 -25.02 34.43 1.95
C GLY A 452 -24.99 33.40 0.84
N ASN A 453 -25.55 32.23 1.08
CA ASN A 453 -25.61 31.15 0.11
C ASN A 453 -27.01 30.96 -0.47
N ASP A 454 -27.97 31.89 -0.27
CA ASP A 454 -29.36 31.79 -0.76
C ASP A 454 -29.47 31.40 -2.25
N LYS A 455 -28.60 31.97 -3.09
CA LYS A 455 -28.53 31.63 -4.52
C LYS A 455 -28.07 30.18 -4.72
N LEU A 456 -27.07 29.74 -3.95
CA LEU A 456 -26.57 28.38 -3.98
C LEU A 456 -27.60 27.38 -3.42
N ASP A 457 -28.35 27.77 -2.39
CA ASP A 457 -29.47 27.02 -1.82
C ASP A 457 -30.57 26.80 -2.87
N THR A 458 -30.86 27.83 -3.66
CA THR A 458 -31.84 27.75 -4.75
C THR A 458 -31.36 26.81 -5.87
N LEU A 459 -30.06 26.84 -6.19
CA LEU A 459 -29.46 25.99 -7.22
C LEU A 459 -29.23 24.54 -6.76
N ASN A 460 -29.22 24.30 -5.45
CA ASN A 460 -29.00 23.00 -4.83
C ASN A 460 -30.16 22.64 -3.89
N PRO A 461 -31.37 22.37 -4.43
CA PRO A 461 -32.50 21.99 -3.60
C PRO A 461 -32.21 20.70 -2.83
N SER A 462 -32.74 20.59 -1.61
CA SER A 462 -32.55 19.44 -0.74
C SER A 462 -32.92 18.12 -1.45
N GLY A 463 -31.98 17.19 -1.50
CA GLY A 463 -32.15 15.89 -2.17
C GLY A 463 -31.61 15.82 -3.60
N SER A 464 -31.08 16.90 -4.17
CA SER A 464 -30.35 16.86 -5.45
C SER A 464 -28.97 16.23 -5.27
N THR A 465 -28.72 15.07 -5.89
CA THR A 465 -27.45 14.31 -5.75
C THR A 465 -26.57 14.29 -6.99
N ASN A 466 -27.05 14.75 -8.15
CA ASN A 466 -26.37 14.51 -9.43
C ASN A 466 -25.86 15.76 -10.16
N LEU A 467 -26.20 16.96 -9.66
CA LEU A 467 -25.95 18.22 -10.36
C LEU A 467 -25.68 19.37 -9.37
N MET A 468 -24.75 19.13 -8.42
CA MET A 468 -24.36 20.14 -7.44
C MET A 468 -23.78 21.36 -8.16
N SER A 469 -24.28 22.55 -7.84
CA SER A 469 -23.64 23.80 -8.24
C SER A 469 -22.75 24.31 -7.12
N LEU A 470 -21.63 24.91 -7.48
CA LEU A 470 -20.71 25.59 -6.57
C LEU A 470 -20.44 27.00 -7.09
N TRP A 471 -20.04 27.94 -6.22
CA TRP A 471 -19.61 29.26 -6.67
C TRP A 471 -18.47 29.14 -7.69
N ALA A 472 -18.53 29.95 -8.76
CA ALA A 472 -17.50 30.04 -9.79
C ALA A 472 -16.19 30.66 -9.27
N ASP A 473 -16.30 31.51 -8.25
CA ASP A 473 -15.16 32.10 -7.55
C ASP A 473 -14.53 31.07 -6.60
N CYS A 474 -13.25 30.74 -6.84
CA CYS A 474 -12.51 29.76 -6.03
C CYS A 474 -12.49 30.10 -4.52
N GLY A 475 -12.55 31.39 -4.19
CA GLY A 475 -12.65 31.85 -2.81
C GLY A 475 -13.98 31.45 -2.17
N LYS A 476 -15.09 31.90 -2.74
CA LYS A 476 -16.43 31.58 -2.25
C LYS A 476 -16.69 30.07 -2.28
N SER A 477 -16.20 29.35 -3.28
CA SER A 477 -16.32 27.89 -3.35
C SER A 477 -15.61 27.21 -2.18
N SER A 478 -14.34 27.58 -1.93
CA SER A 478 -13.55 27.06 -0.82
C SER A 478 -14.18 27.38 0.54
N ARG A 479 -14.81 28.55 0.70
CA ARG A 479 -15.57 28.88 1.93
C ARG A 479 -16.74 27.94 2.18
N VAL A 480 -17.47 27.56 1.14
CA VAL A 480 -18.56 26.59 1.25
C VAL A 480 -18.01 25.21 1.60
N VAL A 481 -16.87 24.80 1.03
CA VAL A 481 -16.19 23.55 1.39
C VAL A 481 -15.75 23.54 2.86
N MET A 482 -15.16 24.63 3.35
CA MET A 482 -14.80 24.78 4.76
C MET A 482 -16.02 24.96 5.69
N GLY A 483 -17.20 25.20 5.11
CA GLY A 483 -18.44 25.59 5.77
C GLY A 483 -18.28 26.82 6.67
N THR A 484 -17.65 27.86 6.12
CA THR A 484 -17.53 29.16 6.77
C THR A 484 -18.82 29.95 6.55
N LYS A 485 -19.51 30.30 7.65
CA LYS A 485 -20.73 31.12 7.60
C LYS A 485 -20.53 32.39 6.76
N SER A 486 -21.55 32.76 6.00
CA SER A 486 -21.59 33.97 5.18
C SER A 486 -21.11 35.20 5.94
N GLY A 487 -20.37 36.07 5.24
CA GLY A 487 -19.79 37.29 5.82
C GLY A 487 -18.58 37.08 6.75
N LYS A 488 -18.23 35.85 7.13
CA LYS A 488 -16.99 35.55 7.87
C LYS A 488 -15.88 35.14 6.91
N ALA A 489 -14.71 35.77 7.03
CA ALA A 489 -13.53 35.33 6.30
C ALA A 489 -12.82 34.24 7.11
N PRO A 490 -12.40 33.11 6.50
CA PRO A 490 -11.56 32.12 7.13
C PRO A 490 -10.26 32.76 7.61
N HIS A 491 -9.59 32.09 8.53
CA HIS A 491 -8.36 32.59 9.13
C HIS A 491 -7.16 31.86 8.57
N ALA A 492 -6.11 32.64 8.28
CA ALA A 492 -4.78 32.09 8.05
C ALA A 492 -4.18 31.62 9.36
N ARG A 493 -3.56 30.44 9.37
CA ARG A 493 -2.73 30.00 10.49
C ARG A 493 -1.28 29.89 10.06
N TRP A 494 -0.39 30.31 10.94
CA TRP A 494 1.04 30.08 10.82
C TRP A 494 1.65 29.99 12.22
N ARG A 495 2.87 29.45 12.32
CA ARG A 495 3.55 29.33 13.62
C ARG A 495 3.99 30.69 14.15
N GLY A 496 3.07 31.36 14.83
CA GLY A 496 3.32 32.66 15.43
C GLY A 496 2.14 33.62 15.41
N GLY A 497 1.01 33.24 14.83
CA GLY A 497 -0.24 33.99 14.95
C GLY A 497 -1.32 33.49 13.99
N THR A 498 -2.45 34.18 14.00
CA THR A 498 -3.54 34.00 13.05
C THR A 498 -3.91 35.36 12.44
N THR A 499 -4.52 35.37 11.25
CA THR A 499 -5.15 36.59 10.71
C THR A 499 -6.53 36.29 10.15
N SER A 500 -7.50 37.16 10.47
CA SER A 500 -8.90 37.09 10.02
C SER A 500 -9.12 37.66 8.62
N ALA A 501 -8.09 38.23 8.00
CA ALA A 501 -8.18 38.84 6.69
C ALA A 501 -7.55 37.96 5.61
N ALA A 502 -7.84 36.65 5.65
CA ALA A 502 -7.25 35.68 4.73
C ALA A 502 -7.55 35.98 3.25
N TYR A 503 -8.62 36.74 2.97
CA TYR A 503 -9.01 37.22 1.65
C TYR A 503 -8.41 38.55 1.23
N ASN A 504 -7.64 39.22 2.09
CA ASN A 504 -6.97 40.48 1.75
C ASN A 504 -5.52 40.20 1.32
N PRO A 505 -5.19 40.34 0.02
CA PRO A 505 -3.83 40.21 -0.50
C PRO A 505 -2.79 41.00 0.29
N ALA A 506 -3.18 42.20 0.74
CA ALA A 506 -2.31 43.09 1.47
C ALA A 506 -1.96 42.58 2.86
N THR A 507 -2.95 42.06 3.57
CA THR A 507 -2.76 41.57 4.93
C THR A 507 -1.92 40.30 4.95
N TYR A 508 -2.15 39.36 4.02
CA TYR A 508 -1.42 38.09 3.98
C TYR A 508 0.07 38.26 3.69
N SER A 509 0.41 39.05 2.67
CA SER A 509 1.81 39.22 2.26
C SER A 509 2.56 40.20 3.16
N ASP A 510 1.91 41.23 3.70
CA ASP A 510 2.62 42.35 4.35
C ASP A 510 2.68 42.21 5.87
N GLU A 511 1.73 41.54 6.51
CA GLU A 511 1.73 41.37 7.97
C GLU A 511 2.40 40.09 8.45
N ILE A 512 2.25 38.98 7.71
CA ILE A 512 2.71 37.66 8.17
C ILE A 512 4.22 37.55 8.06
N TYR A 513 4.80 37.90 6.90
CA TYR A 513 6.23 37.69 6.63
C TYR A 513 7.17 38.37 7.63
N PRO A 514 7.01 39.66 7.98
CA PRO A 514 7.86 40.31 8.98
C PRO A 514 7.74 39.66 10.37
N LYS A 515 6.50 39.36 10.81
CA LYS A 515 6.23 38.73 12.11
C LYS A 515 6.81 37.32 12.16
N MET A 516 6.67 36.57 11.07
CA MET A 516 7.15 35.19 10.94
C MET A 516 8.66 35.12 10.90
N MET A 517 9.30 35.91 10.04
CA MET A 517 10.75 35.92 9.92
C MET A 517 11.40 36.28 11.26
N ARG A 518 10.83 37.27 11.99
CA ARG A 518 11.30 37.60 13.34
C ARG A 518 11.26 36.39 14.28
N LYS A 519 10.12 35.70 14.37
CA LYS A 519 9.97 34.54 15.26
C LYS A 519 10.85 33.36 14.85
N PHE A 520 11.02 33.15 13.55
CA PHE A 520 11.91 32.12 13.03
C PHE A 520 13.36 32.40 13.43
N LEU A 521 13.84 33.62 13.20
CA LEU A 521 15.20 34.04 13.57
C LEU A 521 15.42 33.91 15.09
N ASP A 522 14.44 34.29 15.92
CA ASP A 522 14.50 34.11 17.37
C ASP A 522 14.60 32.63 17.78
N ALA A 523 13.79 31.76 17.16
CA ALA A 523 13.75 30.33 17.46
C ALA A 523 15.03 29.60 17.03
N ALA A 524 15.75 30.16 16.08
CA ALA A 524 16.81 29.46 15.39
C ALA A 524 18.19 30.15 15.54
N LYS A 525 18.28 31.24 16.31
CA LYS A 525 19.51 31.99 16.64
C LYS A 525 20.68 31.14 17.14
N ASP A 526 20.40 30.06 17.88
CA ASP A 526 21.41 29.16 18.46
C ASP A 526 21.65 27.90 17.60
N LYS A 527 21.04 27.83 16.41
CA LYS A 527 21.13 26.67 15.52
C LYS A 527 22.29 26.84 14.55
N SER A 528 23.10 25.78 14.43
CA SER A 528 24.32 25.78 13.61
C SER A 528 24.07 25.93 12.10
N TYR A 529 22.82 25.80 11.62
CA TYR A 529 22.48 26.00 10.21
C TYR A 529 22.15 27.46 9.87
N LEU A 530 21.94 28.33 10.86
CA LEU A 530 21.76 29.77 10.67
C LEU A 530 23.06 30.57 10.74
N THR A 531 24.21 29.89 10.86
CA THR A 531 25.53 30.54 10.92
C THR A 531 26.08 30.95 9.56
N VAL A 532 25.30 30.82 8.47
CA VAL A 532 25.72 31.19 7.11
C VAL A 532 25.13 32.56 6.74
N ASN A 533 25.90 33.61 7.00
CA ASN A 533 26.00 34.92 6.33
C ASN A 533 24.77 35.79 5.98
N VAL A 534 23.53 35.45 6.31
CA VAL A 534 22.37 36.21 5.75
C VAL A 534 21.62 37.09 6.76
N HIS A 535 21.83 36.94 8.07
CA HIS A 535 20.97 37.59 9.07
C HIS A 535 21.70 38.31 10.19
N TYR A 536 22.96 38.72 10.01
CA TYR A 536 23.71 39.43 11.04
C TYR A 536 24.06 40.86 10.63
N THR A 537 23.96 41.83 11.53
CA THR A 537 24.21 43.26 11.25
C THR A 537 25.70 43.60 11.16
N GLY A 538 26.48 42.89 10.33
CA GLY A 538 27.95 43.01 10.28
C GLY A 538 28.69 42.52 11.54
N ASN A 539 27.98 42.37 12.67
CA ASN A 539 28.42 41.70 13.89
C ASN A 539 27.77 40.31 13.97
N PRO A 540 28.55 39.20 13.96
CA PRO A 540 28.06 37.82 13.85
C PRO A 540 27.26 37.30 15.07
N ARG A 541 26.78 38.19 15.94
CA ARG A 541 25.94 37.86 17.11
C ARG A 541 24.66 38.68 17.24
N VAL A 542 24.41 39.63 16.33
CA VAL A 542 23.20 40.48 16.36
C VAL A 542 22.36 40.21 15.12
N LEU A 543 21.15 39.69 15.31
CA LEU A 543 20.23 39.36 14.22
C LEU A 543 19.66 40.62 13.54
N LYS A 544 19.65 40.64 12.21
CA LYS A 544 18.99 41.65 11.38
C LYS A 544 17.53 41.24 11.17
N TYR A 545 16.64 41.74 12.02
CA TYR A 545 15.21 41.55 11.84
C TYR A 545 14.68 42.41 10.68
N PRO A 546 13.78 41.89 9.83
CA PRO A 546 13.16 42.71 8.78
C PRO A 546 12.21 43.74 9.39
N ALA A 547 12.27 44.98 8.89
CA ALA A 547 11.37 46.07 9.24
C ALA A 547 10.15 46.13 8.31
N THR A 548 10.27 45.65 7.07
CA THR A 548 9.21 45.64 6.06
C THR A 548 8.97 44.24 5.51
N ALA A 549 7.84 44.06 4.83
CA ALA A 549 7.52 42.80 4.15
C ALA A 549 8.52 42.47 3.03
N ASP A 550 8.95 43.48 2.28
CA ASP A 550 9.93 43.31 1.20
C ASP A 550 11.30 42.89 1.76
N GLU A 551 11.73 43.45 2.90
CA GLU A 551 12.93 43.00 3.58
C GLU A 551 12.81 41.55 4.08
N ALA A 552 11.66 41.17 4.63
CA ALA A 552 11.43 39.80 5.10
C ALA A 552 11.50 38.79 3.95
N ARG A 553 10.96 39.13 2.77
CA ARG A 553 11.04 38.27 1.58
C ARG A 553 12.44 38.22 0.98
N ALA A 554 13.15 39.35 0.93
CA ALA A 554 14.56 39.37 0.52
C ALA A 554 15.43 38.49 1.44
N GLN A 555 15.19 38.56 2.75
CA GLN A 555 15.86 37.69 3.71
C GLN A 555 15.50 36.21 3.51
N TYR A 556 14.22 35.88 3.28
CA TYR A 556 13.80 34.52 2.97
C TYR A 556 14.47 34.00 1.69
N ALA A 557 14.45 34.77 0.61
CA ALA A 557 15.01 34.38 -0.68
C ALA A 557 16.53 34.19 -0.64
N ALA A 558 17.22 34.90 0.26
CA ALA A 558 18.65 34.76 0.47
C ALA A 558 19.03 33.54 1.34
N LEU A 559 18.07 32.90 2.02
CA LEU A 559 18.32 31.66 2.75
C LEU A 559 18.74 30.53 1.79
N PRO A 560 19.67 29.66 2.19
CA PRO A 560 19.87 28.40 1.48
C PRO A 560 18.57 27.60 1.41
N GLU A 561 18.32 26.93 0.28
CA GLU A 561 17.07 26.20 -0.01
C GLU A 561 16.66 25.21 1.10
N TYR A 562 17.63 24.56 1.74
CA TYR A 562 17.35 23.65 2.86
C TYR A 562 16.86 24.38 4.13
N VAL A 563 17.28 25.63 4.36
CA VAL A 563 16.80 26.47 5.47
C VAL A 563 15.42 27.03 5.12
N GLN A 564 15.16 27.36 3.86
CA GLN A 564 13.82 27.74 3.38
C GLN A 564 12.81 26.62 3.65
N ARG A 565 13.12 25.37 3.26
CA ARG A 565 12.29 24.20 3.58
C ARG A 565 12.03 24.01 5.08
N HIS A 566 13.05 24.25 5.90
CA HIS A 566 12.90 24.14 7.35
C HIS A 566 12.00 25.25 7.90
N LEU A 567 12.17 26.49 7.43
CA LEU A 567 11.32 27.62 7.78
C LEU A 567 9.88 27.36 7.37
N ASP A 568 9.64 26.93 6.12
CA ASP A 568 8.33 26.59 5.59
C ASP A 568 7.60 25.57 6.48
N LYS A 569 8.27 24.46 6.78
CA LYS A 569 7.74 23.41 7.66
C LYS A 569 7.52 23.92 9.09
N TRP A 570 8.43 24.75 9.60
CA TRP A 570 8.31 25.34 10.93
C TRP A 570 7.13 26.32 11.00
N ALA A 571 6.88 27.08 9.95
CA ALA A 571 5.87 28.14 9.89
C ALA A 571 4.50 27.66 9.43
N HIS A 572 4.38 26.46 8.85
CA HIS A 572 3.16 25.96 8.18
C HIS A 572 2.78 26.79 6.94
N ILE A 573 3.78 27.18 6.15
CA ILE A 573 3.59 27.93 4.90
C ILE A 573 4.30 27.21 3.76
N ASN A 574 4.00 27.57 2.51
CA ASN A 574 4.67 27.05 1.32
C ASN A 574 4.67 25.51 1.30
N SER A 575 5.85 24.90 1.15
CA SER A 575 6.02 23.44 1.21
C SER A 575 5.65 22.82 2.57
N GLY A 576 5.48 23.64 3.62
CA GLY A 576 5.02 23.22 4.94
C GLY A 576 3.51 23.40 5.19
N ALA A 577 2.76 24.06 4.30
CA ALA A 577 1.32 24.22 4.45
C ALA A 577 0.62 22.88 4.21
N ASN A 578 -0.22 22.44 5.16
CA ASN A 578 -0.89 21.14 5.07
C ASN A 578 -2.21 21.10 5.86
N PRO A 579 -3.23 21.88 5.43
CA PRO A 579 -4.55 21.94 6.05
C PRO A 579 -5.18 20.56 6.25
N ASP A 580 -5.97 20.45 7.30
CA ASP A 580 -6.83 19.30 7.58
C ASP A 580 -8.10 19.32 6.72
N VAL A 581 -8.84 18.21 6.71
CA VAL A 581 -10.14 18.12 6.04
C VAL A 581 -11.10 19.15 6.62
N GLY A 582 -11.76 19.92 5.76
CA GLY A 582 -12.59 21.06 6.15
C GLY A 582 -11.82 22.37 6.38
N GLY A 583 -10.50 22.37 6.19
CA GLY A 583 -9.68 23.56 5.93
C GLY A 583 -9.44 23.76 4.44
N GLY A 584 -8.53 24.66 4.09
CA GLY A 584 -8.20 24.93 2.70
C GLY A 584 -6.79 25.48 2.49
N TYR A 585 -6.37 25.48 1.24
CA TYR A 585 -5.20 26.21 0.77
C TYR A 585 -5.60 27.58 0.27
N THR A 586 -4.71 28.55 0.46
CA THR A 586 -4.71 29.79 -0.30
C THR A 586 -3.31 30.05 -0.84
N MET A 587 -3.24 30.64 -2.03
CA MET A 587 -1.98 31.02 -2.65
C MET A 587 -1.99 32.46 -3.13
N ASN A 588 -0.90 33.18 -2.93
CA ASN A 588 -0.70 34.57 -3.34
C ASN A 588 0.59 34.70 -4.18
N THR A 589 0.61 35.62 -5.15
CA THR A 589 1.79 35.94 -5.98
C THR A 589 2.29 37.39 -5.78
N GLU A 590 3.56 37.65 -6.10
CA GLU A 590 4.19 38.97 -5.99
C GLU A 590 3.91 39.87 -7.22
N TYR A 591 3.86 41.19 -7.00
CA TYR A 591 3.43 42.22 -7.96
C TYR A 591 4.40 42.50 -9.14
N ASN A 592 5.70 42.19 -9.03
CA ASN A 592 6.70 42.56 -10.06
C ASN A 592 7.20 41.40 -10.94
N MET A 593 6.50 40.26 -10.91
CA MET A 593 7.00 39.05 -11.55
C MET A 593 6.93 39.17 -13.09
N PRO A 594 7.97 38.72 -13.82
CA PRO A 594 7.92 38.64 -15.27
C PRO A 594 6.71 37.80 -15.71
N GLY A 595 5.73 38.42 -16.37
CA GLY A 595 4.52 37.75 -16.88
C GLY A 595 3.22 38.02 -16.11
N SER A 596 3.21 38.74 -14.98
CA SER A 596 1.96 39.18 -14.35
C SER A 596 1.39 40.41 -15.08
N GLY A 597 0.24 40.28 -15.73
CA GLY A 597 -0.46 41.41 -16.33
C GLY A 597 -0.84 42.46 -15.30
N VAL A 598 -0.64 43.74 -15.63
CA VAL A 598 -1.06 44.86 -14.76
C VAL A 598 -2.57 45.04 -14.90
N VAL A 599 -3.32 44.78 -13.82
CA VAL A 599 -4.72 45.21 -13.72
C VAL A 599 -4.74 46.65 -13.19
N PRO A 600 -5.23 47.65 -13.97
CA PRO A 600 -5.26 49.04 -13.52
C PRO A 600 -6.04 49.20 -12.20
N GLY A 601 -5.46 49.89 -11.22
CA GLY A 601 -6.10 50.14 -9.92
C GLY A 601 -5.89 49.05 -8.85
N HIS A 602 -5.40 47.86 -9.21
CA HIS A 602 -5.13 46.77 -8.28
C HIS A 602 -3.62 46.53 -8.15
N ARG A 603 -3.09 46.65 -6.92
CA ARG A 603 -1.64 46.51 -6.64
C ARG A 603 -1.15 45.05 -6.61
N ARG A 604 -2.03 44.04 -6.66
CA ARG A 604 -1.73 42.60 -6.48
C ARG A 604 -2.86 41.75 -7.04
N TRP A 605 -2.58 40.68 -7.80
CA TRP A 605 -3.58 39.67 -8.13
C TRP A 605 -2.94 38.36 -8.61
N ASN A 606 -3.17 37.27 -7.88
CA ASN A 606 -3.49 35.91 -8.38
C ASN A 606 -3.71 35.03 -7.14
N PHE A 607 -4.93 35.06 -6.62
CA PHE A 607 -5.37 34.19 -5.52
C PHE A 607 -5.91 32.89 -6.08
N HIS A 608 -5.42 31.77 -5.57
CA HIS A 608 -6.04 30.47 -5.79
C HIS A 608 -6.39 29.86 -4.44
N TRP A 609 -7.58 29.28 -4.35
CA TRP A 609 -8.14 28.70 -3.14
C TRP A 609 -8.61 27.29 -3.44
N ALA A 610 -8.32 26.37 -2.53
CA ALA A 610 -8.67 24.97 -2.69
C ALA A 610 -9.11 24.39 -1.34
N GLY A 611 -10.39 24.03 -1.22
CA GLY A 611 -10.93 23.45 0.01
C GLY A 611 -10.63 21.96 0.09
N VAL A 612 -10.07 21.48 1.20
CA VAL A 612 -9.69 20.06 1.37
C VAL A 612 -10.89 19.25 1.81
N ILE A 613 -11.26 18.25 1.01
CA ILE A 613 -12.41 17.37 1.25
C ILE A 613 -12.00 15.97 1.73
N LEU A 614 -10.82 15.48 1.33
CA LEU A 614 -10.31 14.16 1.70
C LEU A 614 -8.79 14.26 1.85
N LYS A 615 -8.23 13.39 2.69
CA LYS A 615 -6.79 13.31 2.91
C LYS A 615 -6.39 11.85 3.09
N ASP A 616 -5.39 11.41 2.35
CA ASP A 616 -4.86 10.05 2.46
C ASP A 616 -3.34 10.05 2.51
N GLY A 617 -2.77 9.76 3.68
CA GLY A 617 -1.33 9.89 3.93
C GLY A 617 -0.90 11.36 3.80
N SER A 618 0.07 11.63 2.94
CA SER A 618 0.50 12.99 2.58
C SER A 618 -0.39 13.67 1.54
N ASP A 619 -1.30 12.93 0.89
CA ASP A 619 -2.05 13.46 -0.24
C ASP A 619 -3.33 14.15 0.20
N ASN A 620 -3.56 15.35 -0.34
CA ASN A 620 -4.78 16.11 -0.10
C ASN A 620 -5.62 16.14 -1.37
N VAL A 621 -6.91 15.86 -1.22
CA VAL A 621 -7.89 16.01 -2.29
C VAL A 621 -8.73 17.23 -1.99
N THR A 622 -8.86 18.08 -2.99
CA THR A 622 -9.59 19.33 -2.92
C THR A 622 -10.83 19.30 -3.81
N LEU A 623 -11.83 20.08 -3.43
CA LEU A 623 -12.96 20.43 -4.29
C LEU A 623 -12.81 21.89 -4.69
N GLU A 624 -12.65 22.11 -5.98
CA GLU A 624 -12.32 23.41 -6.54
C GLU A 624 -13.31 23.79 -7.62
N ASN A 625 -13.41 25.07 -7.90
CA ASN A 625 -14.13 25.57 -9.05
C ASN A 625 -13.34 26.75 -9.61
N TYR A 626 -13.14 26.74 -10.92
CA TYR A 626 -12.29 27.69 -11.60
C TYR A 626 -13.03 28.28 -12.81
N ALA A 627 -13.72 29.41 -12.58
CA ALA A 627 -14.24 30.22 -13.68
C ALA A 627 -13.80 31.67 -13.53
N VAL A 628 -13.24 32.20 -14.62
CA VAL A 628 -12.81 33.60 -14.75
C VAL A 628 -14.04 34.42 -15.18
N GLY A 629 -14.50 35.33 -14.33
CA GLY A 629 -15.69 36.15 -14.64
C GLY A 629 -16.31 36.83 -13.42
N ASP A 630 -17.64 36.80 -13.35
CA ASP A 630 -18.44 37.40 -12.29
C ASP A 630 -18.45 36.51 -11.02
N PRO A 631 -17.96 37.00 -9.86
CA PRO A 631 -17.93 36.23 -8.62
C PRO A 631 -19.33 35.92 -8.04
N ALA A 632 -20.41 36.46 -8.62
CA ALA A 632 -21.79 36.09 -8.30
C ALA A 632 -22.30 34.87 -9.08
N VAL A 633 -21.52 34.30 -10.00
CA VAL A 633 -21.90 33.10 -10.75
C VAL A 633 -21.70 31.84 -9.91
N ALA A 634 -22.61 30.90 -10.06
CA ALA A 634 -22.48 29.53 -9.56
C ALA A 634 -22.82 28.59 -10.72
N ASN A 635 -22.05 27.51 -10.86
CA ASN A 635 -22.13 26.57 -11.98
C ASN A 635 -21.74 25.15 -11.52
N GLN A 636 -21.74 24.20 -12.44
CA GLN A 636 -21.42 22.79 -12.20
C GLN A 636 -20.00 22.42 -12.68
N ASP A 637 -19.16 23.42 -12.93
CA ASP A 637 -17.81 23.26 -13.50
C ASP A 637 -16.73 23.02 -12.43
N TRP A 638 -17.14 22.59 -11.24
CA TRP A 638 -16.22 22.24 -10.16
C TRP A 638 -15.48 20.95 -10.48
N ASN A 639 -14.24 20.84 -10.01
CA ASN A 639 -13.43 19.63 -10.15
C ASN A 639 -12.86 19.17 -8.81
N PHE A 640 -12.46 17.91 -8.77
CA PHE A 640 -11.53 17.43 -7.77
C PHE A 640 -10.11 17.73 -8.25
N GLU A 641 -9.20 18.03 -7.34
CA GLU A 641 -7.76 17.95 -7.57
C GLU A 641 -7.09 17.17 -6.45
N MET A 642 -5.94 16.54 -6.73
CA MET A 642 -5.22 15.72 -5.76
C MET A 642 -3.73 16.08 -5.77
N TYR A 643 -3.27 16.65 -4.67
CA TYR A 643 -1.89 17.10 -4.46
C TYR A 643 -1.09 16.02 -3.71
N GLY A 644 0.16 15.79 -4.12
CA GLY A 644 1.09 14.82 -3.48
C GLY A 644 1.39 13.55 -4.28
N THR A 645 0.56 13.21 -5.27
CA THR A 645 0.65 11.94 -6.02
C THR A 645 1.53 11.96 -7.26
N VAL A 646 1.77 13.13 -7.87
CA VAL A 646 2.57 13.22 -9.12
C VAL A 646 4.05 12.94 -8.83
N LYS A 647 4.56 13.42 -7.70
CA LYS A 647 5.86 13.06 -7.14
C LYS A 647 5.68 12.89 -5.64
N LYS A 648 6.15 11.77 -5.08
CA LYS A 648 6.06 11.52 -3.64
C LYS A 648 6.63 12.70 -2.86
N GLY A 649 5.81 13.31 -2.00
CA GLY A 649 6.17 14.47 -1.19
C GLY A 649 6.06 15.83 -1.89
N GLN A 650 5.48 15.90 -3.11
CA GLN A 650 5.16 17.16 -3.76
C GLN A 650 4.00 17.86 -3.04
N THR A 651 4.18 19.11 -2.67
CA THR A 651 3.14 19.86 -1.97
C THR A 651 2.22 20.60 -2.94
N PHE A 652 1.07 21.09 -2.45
CA PHE A 652 0.23 22.03 -3.17
C PHE A 652 1.06 23.21 -3.72
N HIS A 653 1.98 23.71 -2.91
CA HIS A 653 2.90 24.79 -3.26
C HIS A 653 3.81 24.42 -4.43
N ASP A 654 4.47 23.26 -4.36
CA ASP A 654 5.41 22.81 -5.39
C ASP A 654 4.72 22.57 -6.73
N GLN A 655 3.47 22.05 -6.70
CA GLN A 655 2.68 21.84 -7.91
C GLN A 655 2.34 23.17 -8.61
N HIS A 656 1.88 24.16 -7.86
CA HIS A 656 1.50 25.46 -8.43
C HIS A 656 2.69 26.37 -8.78
N LEU A 657 3.82 26.26 -8.08
CA LEU A 657 5.04 26.91 -8.52
C LEU A 657 5.58 26.24 -9.79
N GLY A 658 5.52 24.91 -9.87
CA GLY A 658 5.99 24.14 -11.01
C GLY A 658 5.18 24.36 -12.30
N SER A 659 3.91 24.75 -12.21
CA SER A 659 3.08 25.10 -13.37
C SER A 659 3.44 26.46 -13.97
N GLY A 660 4.12 27.32 -13.22
CA GLY A 660 4.42 28.70 -13.61
C GLY A 660 3.22 29.65 -13.57
N THR A 661 2.02 29.17 -13.22
CA THR A 661 0.78 29.99 -13.24
C THR A 661 0.76 31.11 -12.20
N HIS A 662 1.60 31.01 -11.16
CA HIS A 662 1.70 31.99 -10.08
C HIS A 662 3.11 32.58 -9.93
N GLY A 663 3.92 32.50 -10.98
CA GLY A 663 5.32 32.95 -10.96
C GLY A 663 6.21 32.08 -10.08
N THR A 664 7.44 32.55 -9.81
CA THR A 664 8.48 31.80 -9.09
C THR A 664 8.62 32.15 -7.60
N ARG A 665 7.76 33.04 -7.09
CA ARG A 665 7.81 33.57 -5.71
C ARG A 665 6.42 33.62 -5.06
N ALA A 666 5.54 32.70 -5.45
CA ALA A 666 4.25 32.58 -4.78
C ALA A 666 4.43 32.15 -3.32
N SER A 667 3.40 32.35 -2.52
CA SER A 667 3.35 31.89 -1.13
C SER A 667 2.05 31.18 -0.90
N SER A 668 2.09 29.98 -0.34
CA SER A 668 0.89 29.22 0.01
C SER A 668 0.73 29.11 1.52
N PHE A 669 -0.52 29.02 1.95
CA PHE A 669 -0.87 29.01 3.36
C PHE A 669 -2.06 28.09 3.60
N GLU A 670 -2.11 27.54 4.82
CA GLU A 670 -3.30 26.88 5.33
C GLU A 670 -4.31 27.91 5.86
N VAL A 671 -5.58 27.66 5.55
CA VAL A 671 -6.71 28.42 6.08
C VAL A 671 -7.69 27.49 6.77
N GLU A 672 -8.27 28.00 7.85
CA GLU A 672 -9.28 27.30 8.65
C GLU A 672 -10.57 28.15 8.69
N PRO A 673 -11.75 27.52 8.80
CA PRO A 673 -13.00 28.26 9.01
C PRO A 673 -12.94 29.08 10.30
N THR A 674 -13.65 30.21 10.34
CA THR A 674 -13.80 31.00 11.56
C THR A 674 -14.51 30.16 12.64
N PRO A 675 -13.97 30.09 13.88
CA PRO A 675 -14.63 29.42 15.01
C PRO A 675 -16.02 29.95 15.33
#